data_AF-A0A3D4PEM9-F1
#
_entry.id   AF-A0A3D4PEM9-F1
#
_cell.length_a   1.000
_cell.length_b   1.000
_cell.length_c   1.000
_cell.angle_alpha   90.00
_cell.angle_beta   90.00
_cell.angle_gamma   90.00
#
_symmetry.space_group_name_H-M   'P 1'
#
loop_
_entity.id
_entity.type
_entity.pdbx_description
1 polymer ?
#
loop_
_entity_poly.entity_id
_entity_poly.type
_entity_poly.pdbx_seq_one_letter_code
_entity_poly.pdbx_strand_id
1 'polypeptide(L)'
;MVNHMEQTSNHWFQQERSRIPFLLLLFFCHAMIPSRFCLSEDSRNDVKDLLAPRTYVIANGPEAAFQLQERLIDSIPGDIIQLEAGEYRFDSQLDVTCDNLTIRGRGPDKTILSFQGQDVGSEGLVATGDAFLIEDLAVEDSVGNAIKVLGSNGVIFRRVRTEWTNGPDADNGAYGIYPVQCKNVLIENCTAIAASDAGIYVGQSEDVIVRNCRVEWNVAGIEIENTLRADVHDNVATNNTGGILVFDLPGLQLTNGGHVRVFNNRIIKNNTKNFAHAGNMVAAVPQGSGLMIMATDHVEVFENEIADNQTFAISIVSFLITERPVKDPAFDPYPEGIWIHNNQILRGGNQPSGKFGTLLAPVIGIPFPQIFFDGIINVRKLVVGKMPEEFSLRLSDNGDITFANGNVSQLTPENVFFDKYHVDRDLTNYTGELKSLAAVKLSDFPAPPPNGNPAVEVYRQTPRLLSAWNLFAGDPRDQQPAEGIFRYDLNTPLFSDGTAKHRFIRLPSHKAMVFEPNSVFEFPVGTVIVKTFAMPHDQRTPEASQQLLETRIEELRDNGWYGYSYIWDEQQSDARLALGGGRREVKWLDETGKTVSNDYQIPNANQCITCHGQEGKFQPLGPTARNLNRSLIHSSMNQLAEWQSKGWLKDCPDIESLPSLPVYNEPSTGSLEQRARAWLDVNCAHCHNPVGSARTSGLDLSLFQKDPARYGVWKSPVATGRGSGGRKFDIVPGKPDESILIYRIESNEPGVRMPNLARNLTHTESIELIREWIASIEDNPTVEVE
;
A
#
# COMPACT_ATOMS: atom_id res chain seq x y z
N MET A 1 7.44 -41.80 -54.43
CA MET A 1 6.69 -41.73 -55.70
C MET A 1 6.22 -40.30 -55.83
N VAL A 2 6.95 -39.40 -56.50
CA VAL A 2 7.15 -39.24 -57.96
C VAL A 2 6.03 -38.42 -58.63
N ASN A 3 6.50 -37.41 -59.38
CA ASN A 3 5.90 -36.56 -60.41
C ASN A 3 5.24 -35.23 -59.99
N HIS A 4 5.75 -34.04 -60.35
CA HIS A 4 6.19 -33.40 -61.63
C HIS A 4 5.08 -33.01 -62.63
N MET A 5 4.91 -31.68 -62.76
CA MET A 5 4.79 -30.79 -63.93
C MET A 5 4.11 -31.25 -65.24
N GLU A 6 3.28 -30.35 -65.78
CA GLU A 6 3.12 -29.99 -67.22
C GLU A 6 2.72 -28.49 -67.28
N GLN A 7 3.49 -27.58 -67.92
CA GLN A 7 3.46 -27.19 -69.36
C GLN A 7 2.22 -26.35 -69.76
N THR A 8 2.18 -25.30 -70.61
CA THR A 8 3.09 -24.37 -71.32
C THR A 8 2.18 -23.50 -72.23
N SER A 9 2.51 -22.22 -72.49
CA SER A 9 2.36 -21.46 -73.78
C SER A 9 2.57 -19.94 -73.52
N ASN A 10 3.60 -19.23 -74.02
CA ASN A 10 3.92 -18.72 -75.38
C ASN A 10 2.84 -17.77 -75.95
N HIS A 11 3.10 -16.58 -76.54
CA HIS A 11 4.29 -15.77 -76.85
C HIS A 11 3.82 -14.44 -77.55
N TRP A 12 4.77 -13.53 -77.87
CA TRP A 12 4.72 -12.35 -78.79
C TRP A 12 4.40 -10.96 -78.17
N PHE A 13 5.11 -9.85 -78.44
CA PHE A 13 6.40 -9.50 -79.07
C PHE A 13 6.68 -8.00 -78.79
N GLN A 14 7.96 -7.62 -78.57
CA GLN A 14 8.65 -6.34 -78.89
C GLN A 14 8.05 -4.95 -78.56
N GLN A 15 8.78 -3.85 -78.41
CA GLN A 15 10.18 -3.46 -78.11
C GLN A 15 10.13 -1.92 -78.19
N GLU A 16 10.73 -1.15 -77.27
CA GLU A 16 11.52 0.02 -77.67
C GLU A 16 12.39 0.56 -76.52
N ARG A 17 13.58 1.01 -76.92
CA ARG A 17 14.76 1.35 -76.12
C ARG A 17 14.84 2.87 -75.95
N SER A 18 15.45 3.35 -74.84
CA SER A 18 16.69 4.15 -74.92
C SER A 18 17.27 4.59 -73.56
N ARG A 19 18.53 4.17 -73.33
CA ARG A 19 19.72 4.95 -72.87
C ARG A 19 19.87 5.42 -71.41
N ILE A 20 20.52 4.57 -70.59
CA ILE A 20 21.86 4.68 -69.92
C ILE A 20 22.64 6.03 -70.14
N PRO A 21 23.51 6.58 -69.22
CA PRO A 21 24.35 5.90 -68.19
C PRO A 21 24.73 6.62 -66.84
N PHE A 22 25.47 5.86 -65.99
CA PHE A 22 26.64 6.24 -65.12
C PHE A 22 26.31 6.99 -63.80
N LEU A 23 26.77 6.62 -62.59
CA LEU A 23 28.07 6.14 -62.10
C LEU A 23 27.90 5.42 -60.72
N LEU A 24 28.62 4.29 -60.50
CA LEU A 24 29.50 3.93 -59.34
C LEU A 24 29.03 4.18 -57.87
N LEU A 25 29.27 3.35 -56.84
CA LEU A 25 30.31 2.36 -56.53
C LEU A 25 29.88 1.59 -55.23
N LEU A 26 30.02 0.25 -55.24
CA LEU A 26 30.36 -0.73 -54.18
C LEU A 26 29.91 -0.61 -52.68
N PHE A 27 29.37 -1.74 -52.18
CA PHE A 27 29.65 -2.50 -50.92
C PHE A 27 29.65 -1.77 -49.54
N PHE A 28 29.28 -2.33 -48.38
CA PHE A 28 29.20 -3.69 -47.84
C PHE A 28 28.26 -3.67 -46.61
N CYS A 29 27.76 -4.84 -46.20
CA CYS A 29 27.05 -5.16 -44.95
C CYS A 29 27.53 -4.41 -43.68
N HIS A 30 26.63 -4.16 -42.72
CA HIS A 30 26.79 -4.47 -41.28
C HIS A 30 25.43 -4.44 -40.55
N ALA A 31 25.38 -5.18 -39.45
CA ALA A 31 24.24 -5.64 -38.65
C ALA A 31 23.22 -4.56 -38.23
N MET A 32 21.94 -4.98 -38.19
CA MET A 32 20.85 -4.24 -37.54
C MET A 32 20.90 -4.45 -36.02
N ILE A 33 21.05 -3.36 -35.29
CA ILE A 33 20.64 -3.20 -33.89
C ILE A 33 19.49 -2.18 -33.92
N PRO A 34 18.30 -2.43 -33.36
CA PRO A 34 17.29 -1.40 -33.25
C PRO A 34 17.52 -0.61 -31.95
N SER A 35 18.22 0.51 -32.05
CA SER A 35 18.07 1.64 -31.14
C SER A 35 17.01 2.56 -31.72
N ARG A 36 15.91 2.80 -30.99
CA ARG A 36 14.97 3.90 -31.24
C ARG A 36 14.06 4.15 -30.02
N PHE A 37 14.61 4.85 -29.03
CA PHE A 37 13.83 5.84 -28.29
C PHE A 37 13.64 7.03 -29.23
N CYS A 38 12.41 7.23 -29.71
CA CYS A 38 12.02 8.43 -30.42
C CYS A 38 10.75 8.93 -29.75
N LEU A 39 10.94 9.73 -28.70
CA LEU A 39 9.86 10.52 -28.11
C LEU A 39 9.37 11.48 -29.19
N SER A 40 8.08 11.43 -29.51
CA SER A 40 7.47 12.36 -30.46
C SER A 40 7.57 13.79 -29.91
N GLU A 41 8.36 14.63 -30.56
CA GLU A 41 8.24 16.08 -30.47
C GLU A 41 6.97 16.54 -31.23
N ASP A 42 6.37 17.61 -30.70
CA ASP A 42 5.26 18.42 -31.23
C ASP A 42 3.79 17.98 -31.09
N SER A 43 3.10 18.68 -30.17
CA SER A 43 1.76 19.30 -30.37
C SER A 43 1.20 20.08 -29.16
N ARG A 44 1.98 20.40 -28.11
CA ARG A 44 1.49 21.21 -26.96
C ARG A 44 1.90 22.70 -27.03
N ASN A 45 1.82 23.33 -28.21
CA ASN A 45 1.92 24.79 -28.33
C ASN A 45 0.55 25.38 -28.70
N ASP A 46 0.16 26.43 -27.96
CA ASP A 46 -0.89 27.40 -28.26
C ASP A 46 -2.36 26.98 -28.27
N VAL A 47 -2.93 26.65 -27.09
CA VAL A 47 -4.24 27.16 -26.66
C VAL A 47 -4.23 27.28 -25.13
N LYS A 48 -4.63 28.44 -24.57
CA LYS A 48 -5.15 28.53 -23.18
C LYS A 48 -6.45 27.75 -23.12
N ASP A 49 -6.38 26.43 -23.20
CA ASP A 49 -7.54 25.57 -23.00
C ASP A 49 -7.87 25.70 -21.52
N LEU A 50 -9.04 26.26 -21.23
CA LEU A 50 -9.64 26.16 -19.89
C LEU A 50 -9.56 24.68 -19.48
N LEU A 51 -8.98 24.42 -18.31
CA LEU A 51 -8.91 23.10 -17.68
C LEU A 51 -10.34 22.67 -17.32
N ALA A 52 -11.10 22.26 -18.32
CA ALA A 52 -12.45 21.75 -18.19
C ALA A 52 -12.40 20.22 -18.23
N PRO A 53 -13.19 19.53 -17.37
CA PRO A 53 -13.21 18.07 -17.35
C PRO A 53 -13.65 17.48 -18.69
N ARG A 54 -13.03 16.35 -19.08
CA ARG A 54 -13.28 15.69 -20.38
C ARG A 54 -13.29 14.17 -20.23
N THR A 55 -13.84 13.50 -21.24
CA THR A 55 -13.67 12.06 -21.42
C THR A 55 -12.49 11.78 -22.35
N TYR A 56 -11.51 11.03 -21.86
CA TYR A 56 -10.36 10.55 -22.63
C TYR A 56 -10.57 9.07 -22.95
N VAL A 57 -10.59 8.75 -24.24
CA VAL A 57 -10.75 7.36 -24.70
C VAL A 57 -9.38 6.78 -25.03
N ILE A 58 -9.03 5.66 -24.41
CA ILE A 58 -7.79 4.93 -24.65
C ILE A 58 -8.13 3.60 -25.33
N ALA A 59 -7.78 3.52 -26.61
CA ALA A 59 -7.87 2.28 -27.36
C ALA A 59 -6.84 1.28 -26.84
N ASN A 60 -7.16 -0.02 -26.90
CA ASN A 60 -6.16 -1.04 -26.65
C ASN A 60 -5.04 -0.99 -27.71
N GLY A 61 -3.80 -1.18 -27.30
CA GLY A 61 -2.62 -1.17 -28.15
C GLY A 61 -1.32 -1.13 -27.35
N PRO A 62 -0.15 -1.22 -28.03
CA PRO A 62 1.15 -1.26 -27.36
C PRO A 62 1.43 -0.06 -26.44
N GLU A 63 0.90 1.11 -26.80
CA GLU A 63 1.11 2.37 -26.05
C GLU A 63 0.03 2.62 -24.98
N ALA A 64 -0.97 1.75 -24.87
CA ALA A 64 -2.15 2.03 -24.05
C ALA A 64 -1.83 2.12 -22.55
N ALA A 65 -0.89 1.30 -22.07
CA ALA A 65 -0.42 1.37 -20.68
C ALA A 65 0.25 2.71 -20.38
N PHE A 66 1.16 3.15 -21.27
CA PHE A 66 1.81 4.45 -21.18
C PHE A 66 0.81 5.61 -21.24
N GLN A 67 -0.15 5.54 -22.16
CA GLN A 67 -1.21 6.54 -22.28
C GLN A 67 -2.06 6.61 -21.01
N LEU A 68 -2.43 5.48 -20.41
CA LEU A 68 -3.19 5.47 -19.16
C LEU A 68 -2.38 6.14 -18.04
N GLN A 69 -1.12 5.76 -17.87
CA GLN A 69 -0.25 6.34 -16.85
C GLN A 69 -0.07 7.86 -17.04
N GLU A 70 0.15 8.31 -18.28
CA GLU A 70 0.23 9.73 -18.60
C GLU A 70 -1.09 10.45 -18.29
N ARG A 71 -2.23 9.85 -18.63
CA ARG A 71 -3.55 10.44 -18.32
C ARG A 71 -3.78 10.53 -16.82
N LEU A 72 -3.38 9.54 -16.02
CA LEU A 72 -3.50 9.58 -14.56
C LEU A 72 -2.70 10.73 -13.93
N ILE A 73 -1.57 11.09 -14.52
CA ILE A 73 -0.74 12.23 -14.09
C ILE A 73 -1.35 13.57 -14.54
N ASP A 74 -1.88 13.62 -15.75
CA ASP A 74 -2.42 14.86 -16.36
C ASP A 74 -3.89 15.16 -15.99
N SER A 75 -4.56 14.27 -15.26
CA SER A 75 -6.00 14.33 -14.96
C SER A 75 -6.37 15.49 -14.04
N ILE A 76 -7.53 16.10 -14.30
CA ILE A 76 -8.16 17.09 -13.43
C ILE A 76 -9.50 16.58 -12.88
N PRO A 77 -10.02 17.15 -11.77
CA PRO A 77 -11.25 16.69 -11.17
C PRO A 77 -12.45 16.76 -12.11
N GLY A 78 -13.15 15.63 -12.24
CA GLY A 78 -14.27 15.41 -13.16
C GLY A 78 -13.88 14.68 -14.45
N ASP A 79 -12.59 14.42 -14.69
CA ASP A 79 -12.16 13.67 -15.86
C ASP A 79 -12.69 12.22 -15.84
N ILE A 80 -12.94 11.70 -17.03
CA ILE A 80 -13.30 10.29 -17.25
C ILE A 80 -12.25 9.67 -18.15
N ILE A 81 -11.51 8.70 -17.65
CA ILE A 81 -10.63 7.86 -18.45
C ILE A 81 -11.41 6.62 -18.86
N GLN A 82 -11.80 6.57 -20.13
CA GLN A 82 -12.52 5.44 -20.73
C GLN A 82 -11.53 4.53 -21.46
N LEU A 83 -11.39 3.31 -20.97
CA LEU A 83 -10.67 2.24 -21.63
C LEU A 83 -11.64 1.49 -22.55
N GLU A 84 -11.20 1.22 -23.78
CA GLU A 84 -11.92 0.32 -24.68
C GLU A 84 -11.75 -1.15 -24.27
N ALA A 85 -12.43 -2.06 -24.98
CA ALA A 85 -12.25 -3.49 -24.74
C ALA A 85 -10.83 -3.92 -25.14
N GLY A 86 -10.19 -4.72 -24.28
CA GLY A 86 -8.84 -5.19 -24.45
C GLY A 86 -8.18 -5.62 -23.13
N GLU A 87 -7.05 -6.32 -23.27
CA GLU A 87 -6.11 -6.60 -22.19
C GLU A 87 -4.96 -5.60 -22.25
N TYR A 88 -4.74 -4.88 -21.15
CA TYR A 88 -3.73 -3.85 -20.97
C TYR A 88 -2.70 -4.39 -19.98
N ARG A 89 -1.42 -4.48 -20.38
CA ARG A 89 -0.36 -5.04 -19.55
C ARG A 89 0.44 -3.95 -18.84
N PHE A 90 0.68 -4.15 -17.56
CA PHE A 90 1.44 -3.24 -16.71
C PHE A 90 2.53 -3.99 -15.96
N ASP A 91 3.74 -3.43 -15.99
CA ASP A 91 4.88 -3.87 -15.17
C ASP A 91 5.00 -3.03 -13.88
N SER A 92 4.27 -1.93 -13.78
CA SER A 92 4.27 -1.01 -12.64
C SER A 92 2.88 -0.71 -12.10
N GLN A 93 2.79 -0.51 -10.78
CA GLN A 93 1.61 0.01 -10.09
C GLN A 93 1.09 1.32 -10.71
N LEU A 94 -0.24 1.46 -10.79
CA LEU A 94 -0.94 2.68 -11.17
C LEU A 94 -1.33 3.50 -9.95
N ASP A 95 -0.97 4.79 -9.92
CA ASP A 95 -1.27 5.70 -8.81
C ASP A 95 -2.25 6.81 -9.25
N VAL A 96 -3.34 6.94 -8.51
CA VAL A 96 -4.45 7.88 -8.76
C VAL A 96 -4.55 8.87 -7.61
N THR A 97 -4.17 10.12 -7.87
CA THR A 97 -4.15 11.18 -6.84
C THR A 97 -5.16 12.29 -7.11
N CYS A 98 -5.79 12.28 -8.29
CA CYS A 98 -6.80 13.25 -8.68
C CYS A 98 -8.14 12.95 -7.99
N ASP A 99 -8.69 13.96 -7.30
CA ASP A 99 -10.08 13.93 -6.83
C ASP A 99 -11.05 13.86 -8.00
N ASN A 100 -12.24 13.29 -7.78
CA ASN A 100 -13.35 13.19 -8.71
C ASN A 100 -12.95 12.60 -10.08
N LEU A 101 -12.06 11.60 -10.07
CA LEU A 101 -11.66 10.88 -11.28
C LEU A 101 -12.55 9.66 -11.47
N THR A 102 -13.00 9.45 -12.71
CA THR A 102 -13.62 8.19 -13.13
C THR A 102 -12.67 7.38 -14.01
N ILE A 103 -12.44 6.11 -13.69
CA ILE A 103 -11.84 5.12 -14.58
C ILE A 103 -12.93 4.12 -15.00
N ARG A 104 -13.16 4.00 -16.30
CA ARG A 104 -14.27 3.20 -16.85
C ARG A 104 -13.78 2.27 -17.96
N GLY A 105 -14.15 0.99 -17.91
CA GLY A 105 -13.96 0.05 -19.02
C GLY A 105 -15.23 -0.21 -19.84
N ARG A 106 -15.27 -1.34 -20.55
CA ARG A 106 -16.41 -1.81 -21.35
C ARG A 106 -17.12 -3.04 -20.77
N GLY A 107 -16.73 -3.42 -19.56
CA GLY A 107 -17.22 -4.56 -18.79
C GLY A 107 -16.04 -5.35 -18.21
N PRO A 108 -16.22 -6.00 -17.04
CA PRO A 108 -15.14 -6.73 -16.36
C PRO A 108 -14.59 -7.92 -17.16
N ASP A 109 -15.36 -8.47 -18.10
CA ASP A 109 -14.91 -9.54 -19.00
C ASP A 109 -14.35 -9.01 -20.33
N LYS A 110 -14.31 -7.69 -20.51
CA LYS A 110 -13.94 -7.04 -21.79
C LYS A 110 -12.75 -6.10 -21.66
N THR A 111 -12.60 -5.41 -20.53
CA THR A 111 -11.49 -4.52 -20.26
C THR A 111 -10.71 -5.07 -19.07
N ILE A 112 -9.48 -5.51 -19.31
CA ILE A 112 -8.65 -6.21 -18.31
C ILE A 112 -7.35 -5.42 -18.14
N LEU A 113 -7.01 -5.05 -16.90
CA LEU A 113 -5.70 -4.53 -16.51
C LEU A 113 -4.91 -5.69 -15.91
N SER A 114 -3.96 -6.24 -16.66
CA SER A 114 -3.13 -7.36 -16.21
C SER A 114 -1.80 -6.84 -15.68
N PHE A 115 -1.46 -7.26 -14.46
CA PHE A 115 -0.20 -6.98 -13.77
C PHE A 115 0.72 -8.20 -13.73
N GLN A 116 0.46 -9.18 -14.61
CA GLN A 116 1.33 -10.34 -14.74
C GLN A 116 2.77 -9.90 -15.08
N GLY A 117 3.71 -10.23 -14.20
CA GLY A 117 5.12 -9.81 -14.33
C GLY A 117 5.44 -8.43 -13.76
N GLN A 118 4.52 -7.83 -12.97
CA GLN A 118 4.77 -6.60 -12.23
C GLN A 118 6.06 -6.69 -11.40
N ASP A 119 6.92 -5.69 -11.55
CA ASP A 119 8.19 -5.58 -10.83
C ASP A 119 8.35 -4.26 -10.07
N VAL A 120 7.46 -3.28 -10.32
CA VAL A 120 7.42 -1.97 -9.67
C VAL A 120 6.14 -1.78 -8.87
N GLY A 121 6.31 -1.34 -7.62
CA GLY A 121 5.21 -1.24 -6.66
C GLY A 121 4.75 -2.61 -6.16
N SER A 122 3.63 -2.62 -5.47
CA SER A 122 3.00 -3.85 -5.00
C SER A 122 1.54 -3.93 -5.42
N GLU A 123 0.84 -2.80 -5.53
CA GLU A 123 -0.58 -2.83 -5.87
C GLU A 123 -0.77 -2.80 -7.39
N GLY A 124 -1.90 -3.31 -7.89
CA GLY A 124 -2.31 -3.04 -9.26
C GLY A 124 -2.65 -1.55 -9.43
N LEU A 125 -3.60 -1.07 -8.64
CA LEU A 125 -3.99 0.34 -8.59
C LEU A 125 -4.08 0.86 -7.16
N VAL A 126 -3.56 2.06 -6.92
CA VAL A 126 -3.72 2.82 -5.67
C VAL A 126 -4.43 4.13 -5.95
N ALA A 127 -5.49 4.43 -5.21
CA ALA A 127 -6.13 5.74 -5.24
C ALA A 127 -6.12 6.42 -3.87
N THR A 128 -5.93 7.73 -3.86
CA THR A 128 -6.02 8.58 -2.65
C THR A 128 -6.96 9.76 -2.82
N GLY A 129 -7.37 10.11 -4.05
CA GLY A 129 -8.27 11.23 -4.32
C GLY A 129 -9.70 10.95 -3.86
N ASP A 130 -10.41 11.99 -3.44
CA ASP A 130 -11.82 11.94 -3.06
C ASP A 130 -12.74 11.73 -4.27
N ALA A 131 -13.98 11.29 -4.07
CA ALA A 131 -14.97 11.08 -5.14
C ALA A 131 -14.49 10.16 -6.28
N PHE A 132 -13.65 9.17 -5.98
CA PHE A 132 -13.10 8.23 -6.94
C PHE A 132 -14.13 7.19 -7.38
N LEU A 133 -14.30 7.03 -8.70
CA LEU A 133 -15.15 6.00 -9.31
C LEU A 133 -14.31 5.09 -10.21
N ILE A 134 -14.40 3.79 -9.97
CA ILE A 134 -13.88 2.77 -10.87
C ILE A 134 -15.01 1.81 -11.28
N GLU A 135 -15.20 1.63 -12.59
CA GLU A 135 -16.28 0.79 -13.10
C GLU A 135 -15.97 0.03 -14.39
N ASP A 136 -16.69 -1.08 -14.60
CA ASP A 136 -16.73 -1.83 -15.87
C ASP A 136 -15.37 -2.38 -16.36
N LEU A 137 -14.52 -2.87 -15.46
CA LEU A 137 -13.21 -3.43 -15.82
C LEU A 137 -12.76 -4.53 -14.84
N ALA A 138 -11.70 -5.26 -15.21
CA ALA A 138 -11.00 -6.19 -14.35
C ALA A 138 -9.58 -5.75 -14.04
N VAL A 139 -9.08 -6.14 -12.86
CA VAL A 139 -7.66 -6.08 -12.46
C VAL A 139 -7.19 -7.49 -12.15
N GLU A 140 -6.15 -7.94 -12.82
CA GLU A 140 -5.65 -9.31 -12.74
C GLU A 140 -4.17 -9.37 -12.34
N ASP A 141 -3.83 -10.38 -11.54
CA ASP A 141 -2.45 -10.85 -11.32
C ASP A 141 -1.47 -9.80 -10.77
N SER A 142 -1.95 -8.87 -9.94
CA SER A 142 -1.06 -7.97 -9.18
C SER A 142 -0.23 -8.75 -8.17
N VAL A 143 0.99 -8.28 -7.91
CA VAL A 143 1.89 -8.88 -6.93
C VAL A 143 1.29 -8.78 -5.51
N GLY A 144 0.85 -7.60 -5.13
CA GLY A 144 0.11 -7.29 -3.91
C GLY A 144 -1.37 -7.10 -4.21
N ASN A 145 -2.00 -6.10 -3.61
CA ASN A 145 -3.44 -5.89 -3.71
C ASN A 145 -3.85 -5.48 -5.12
N ALA A 146 -5.03 -5.90 -5.58
CA ALA A 146 -5.50 -5.53 -6.91
C ALA A 146 -5.86 -4.04 -6.97
N ILE A 147 -6.76 -3.57 -6.11
CA ILE A 147 -7.14 -2.15 -6.04
C ILE A 147 -7.22 -1.68 -4.59
N LYS A 148 -6.32 -0.77 -4.20
CA LYS A 148 -6.31 -0.11 -2.89
C LYS A 148 -6.80 1.33 -3.00
N VAL A 149 -7.73 1.73 -2.12
CA VAL A 149 -8.15 3.13 -1.98
C VAL A 149 -7.91 3.55 -0.54
N LEU A 150 -7.10 4.59 -0.33
CA LEU A 150 -6.54 4.93 0.97
C LEU A 150 -6.94 6.35 1.37
N GLY A 151 -7.72 6.49 2.44
CA GLY A 151 -8.01 7.79 3.05
C GLY A 151 -9.04 8.65 2.32
N SER A 152 -9.76 8.11 1.34
CA SER A 152 -10.64 8.88 0.47
C SER A 152 -12.08 8.94 0.96
N ASN A 153 -12.77 10.03 0.64
CA ASN A 153 -14.19 10.20 0.87
C ASN A 153 -14.96 10.13 -0.46
N GLY A 154 -15.93 9.22 -0.55
CA GLY A 154 -16.71 9.00 -1.77
C GLY A 154 -16.04 8.05 -2.73
N VAL A 155 -16.05 6.77 -2.37
CA VAL A 155 -15.38 5.74 -3.17
C VAL A 155 -16.44 4.82 -3.75
N ILE A 156 -16.43 4.67 -5.08
CA ILE A 156 -17.37 3.80 -5.77
C ILE A 156 -16.61 2.76 -6.59
N PHE A 157 -16.85 1.49 -6.28
CA PHE A 157 -16.51 0.34 -7.11
C PHE A 157 -17.80 -0.21 -7.71
N ARG A 158 -17.87 -0.30 -9.03
CA ARG A 158 -19.09 -0.75 -9.71
C ARG A 158 -18.78 -1.68 -10.87
N ARG A 159 -19.28 -2.91 -10.82
CA ARG A 159 -19.03 -3.91 -11.90
C ARG A 159 -17.53 -4.09 -12.16
N VAL A 160 -16.76 -4.19 -11.09
CA VAL A 160 -15.31 -4.44 -11.11
C VAL A 160 -15.03 -5.90 -10.77
N ARG A 161 -14.12 -6.53 -11.50
CA ARG A 161 -13.58 -7.86 -11.17
C ARG A 161 -12.13 -7.76 -10.71
N THR A 162 -11.77 -8.42 -9.62
CA THR A 162 -10.37 -8.63 -9.22
C THR A 162 -10.10 -10.12 -9.18
N GLU A 163 -9.00 -10.57 -9.79
CA GLU A 163 -8.71 -12.00 -9.89
C GLU A 163 -7.20 -12.30 -9.93
N TRP A 164 -6.81 -13.35 -9.22
CA TRP A 164 -5.55 -14.05 -9.47
C TRP A 164 -5.85 -15.31 -10.27
N THR A 165 -5.39 -15.31 -11.52
CA THR A 165 -5.84 -16.24 -12.57
C THR A 165 -5.27 -17.65 -12.40
N ASN A 166 -4.27 -17.82 -11.54
CA ASN A 166 -3.72 -19.10 -11.10
C ASN A 166 -4.62 -19.83 -10.07
N GLY A 167 -5.71 -19.21 -9.61
CA GLY A 167 -6.58 -19.76 -8.57
C GLY A 167 -6.00 -19.59 -7.16
N PRO A 168 -6.58 -20.25 -6.13
CA PRO A 168 -6.12 -20.13 -4.74
C PRO A 168 -4.64 -20.48 -4.58
N ASP A 169 -3.82 -19.49 -4.29
CA ASP A 169 -2.39 -19.65 -4.01
C ASP A 169 -1.98 -18.67 -2.91
N ALA A 170 -1.08 -19.12 -2.03
CA ALA A 170 -0.57 -18.27 -0.97
C ALA A 170 0.13 -17.03 -1.54
N ASP A 171 0.87 -17.20 -2.64
CA ASP A 171 1.69 -16.13 -3.24
C ASP A 171 0.87 -15.06 -3.97
N ASN A 172 -0.46 -15.22 -4.03
CA ASN A 172 -1.37 -14.21 -4.55
C ASN A 172 -1.37 -12.95 -3.68
N GLY A 173 -1.83 -11.85 -4.26
CA GLY A 173 -2.07 -10.62 -3.53
C GLY A 173 -3.09 -10.79 -2.41
N ALA A 174 -2.92 -10.01 -1.34
CA ALA A 174 -3.71 -10.13 -0.12
C ALA A 174 -5.17 -9.73 -0.36
N TYR A 175 -5.40 -8.54 -0.93
CA TYR A 175 -6.75 -7.97 -1.05
C TYR A 175 -7.14 -7.67 -2.49
N GLY A 176 -8.34 -8.10 -2.90
CA GLY A 176 -8.92 -7.75 -4.20
C GLY A 176 -9.36 -6.28 -4.25
N ILE A 177 -10.53 -6.01 -3.67
CA ILE A 177 -11.06 -4.65 -3.51
C ILE A 177 -10.77 -4.18 -2.08
N TYR A 178 -9.99 -3.11 -1.94
CA TYR A 178 -9.40 -2.68 -0.67
C TYR A 178 -9.56 -1.18 -0.38
N PRO A 179 -10.77 -0.68 -0.07
CA PRO A 179 -10.92 0.61 0.61
C PRO A 179 -10.46 0.52 2.07
N VAL A 180 -9.64 1.48 2.50
CA VAL A 180 -9.16 1.57 3.88
C VAL A 180 -9.05 3.00 4.34
N GLN A 181 -9.50 3.27 5.57
CA GLN A 181 -9.62 4.63 6.10
C GLN A 181 -10.48 5.54 5.21
N CYS A 182 -11.48 4.97 4.56
CA CYS A 182 -12.35 5.68 3.64
C CYS A 182 -13.66 6.08 4.32
N LYS A 183 -14.36 7.04 3.72
CA LYS A 183 -15.71 7.43 4.11
C LYS A 183 -16.66 7.34 2.92
N ASN A 184 -17.93 7.02 3.16
CA ASN A 184 -18.97 6.94 2.12
C ASN A 184 -18.56 6.02 0.97
N VAL A 185 -18.47 4.72 1.26
CA VAL A 185 -17.97 3.72 0.32
C VAL A 185 -19.12 2.90 -0.25
N LEU A 186 -19.19 2.79 -1.58
CA LEU A 186 -20.10 1.90 -2.30
C LEU A 186 -19.31 0.87 -3.08
N ILE A 187 -19.48 -0.40 -2.75
CA ILE A 187 -19.00 -1.53 -3.55
C ILE A 187 -20.23 -2.27 -4.06
N GLU A 188 -20.47 -2.22 -5.38
CA GLU A 188 -21.66 -2.84 -5.96
C GLU A 188 -21.42 -3.63 -7.24
N ASN A 189 -22.06 -4.80 -7.33
CA ASN A 189 -21.99 -5.68 -8.50
C ASN A 189 -20.55 -6.11 -8.83
N CYS A 190 -19.67 -6.21 -7.83
CA CYS A 190 -18.27 -6.56 -8.00
C CYS A 190 -18.04 -8.07 -7.85
N THR A 191 -16.94 -8.55 -8.41
CA THR A 191 -16.48 -9.95 -8.27
C THR A 191 -15.04 -9.98 -7.76
N ALA A 192 -14.74 -10.78 -6.74
CA ALA A 192 -13.38 -10.94 -6.24
C ALA A 192 -13.01 -12.42 -6.09
N ILE A 193 -11.91 -12.83 -6.70
CA ILE A 193 -11.53 -14.23 -6.88
C ILE A 193 -10.06 -14.44 -6.46
N ALA A 194 -9.84 -15.48 -5.65
CA ALA A 194 -8.52 -16.03 -5.32
C ALA A 194 -7.53 -15.08 -4.59
N ALA A 195 -8.02 -14.11 -3.82
CA ALA A 195 -7.19 -13.31 -2.92
C ALA A 195 -6.64 -14.16 -1.76
N SER A 196 -5.36 -13.99 -1.42
CA SER A 196 -4.70 -14.74 -0.34
C SER A 196 -5.08 -14.29 1.06
N ASP A 197 -5.80 -13.19 1.19
CA ASP A 197 -6.33 -12.68 2.45
C ASP A 197 -7.85 -12.45 2.34
N ALA A 198 -8.30 -11.44 1.60
CA ALA A 198 -9.74 -11.19 1.41
C ALA A 198 -10.10 -10.72 0.00
N GLY A 199 -11.20 -11.25 -0.54
CA GLY A 199 -11.71 -10.83 -1.86
C GLY A 199 -12.14 -9.36 -1.84
N ILE A 200 -13.01 -9.01 -0.90
CA ILE A 200 -13.39 -7.63 -0.60
C ILE A 200 -13.01 -7.36 0.85
N TYR A 201 -12.10 -6.41 1.07
CA TYR A 201 -11.67 -5.97 2.38
C TYR A 201 -12.06 -4.51 2.57
N VAL A 202 -12.78 -4.20 3.65
CA VAL A 202 -13.08 -2.85 4.08
C VAL A 202 -12.47 -2.66 5.46
N GLY A 203 -11.43 -1.83 5.58
CA GLY A 203 -10.74 -1.61 6.85
C GLY A 203 -10.83 -0.18 7.34
N GLN A 204 -10.95 0.00 8.65
CA GLN A 204 -10.84 1.31 9.32
C GLN A 204 -11.72 2.41 8.67
N SER A 205 -12.88 2.04 8.11
CA SER A 205 -13.69 2.94 7.28
C SER A 205 -15.02 3.31 7.94
N GLU A 206 -15.74 4.27 7.35
CA GLU A 206 -17.02 4.75 7.85
C GLU A 206 -18.07 4.88 6.74
N ASP A 207 -19.32 4.50 7.04
CA ASP A 207 -20.47 4.60 6.13
C ASP A 207 -20.24 3.81 4.84
N VAL A 208 -20.40 2.50 4.93
CA VAL A 208 -20.04 1.55 3.87
C VAL A 208 -21.24 0.73 3.41
N ILE A 209 -21.38 0.53 2.11
CA ILE A 209 -22.35 -0.40 1.51
C ILE A 209 -21.60 -1.37 0.60
N VAL A 210 -21.71 -2.67 0.87
CA VAL A 210 -21.23 -3.76 0.01
C VAL A 210 -22.43 -4.58 -0.45
N ARG A 211 -22.76 -4.51 -1.74
CA ARG A 211 -23.97 -5.16 -2.26
C ARG A 211 -23.87 -5.81 -3.63
N ASN A 212 -24.69 -6.85 -3.84
CA ASN A 212 -24.76 -7.57 -5.11
C ASN A 212 -23.41 -8.11 -5.60
N CYS A 213 -22.47 -8.36 -4.69
CA CYS A 213 -21.13 -8.83 -5.03
C CYS A 213 -21.04 -10.36 -4.99
N ARG A 214 -20.10 -10.90 -5.75
CA ARG A 214 -19.72 -12.32 -5.72
C ARG A 214 -18.27 -12.46 -5.24
N VAL A 215 -18.05 -13.20 -4.17
CA VAL A 215 -16.72 -13.49 -3.65
C VAL A 215 -16.50 -14.99 -3.60
N GLU A 216 -15.45 -15.47 -4.24
CA GLU A 216 -15.16 -16.90 -4.29
C GLU A 216 -13.69 -17.24 -4.33
N TRP A 217 -13.35 -18.41 -3.80
CA TRP A 217 -11.98 -18.94 -3.81
C TRP A 217 -10.96 -18.09 -3.05
N ASN A 218 -11.41 -17.13 -2.22
CA ASN A 218 -10.55 -16.33 -1.35
C ASN A 218 -10.34 -17.03 0.00
N VAL A 219 -9.42 -16.51 0.83
CA VAL A 219 -9.40 -16.88 2.25
C VAL A 219 -10.64 -16.33 2.94
N ALA A 220 -10.78 -15.02 3.08
CA ALA A 220 -12.03 -14.37 3.45
C ALA A 220 -12.79 -13.89 2.20
N GLY A 221 -14.09 -14.17 2.11
CA GLY A 221 -14.91 -13.64 1.01
C GLY A 221 -15.05 -12.12 1.12
N ILE A 222 -15.78 -11.68 2.14
CA ILE A 222 -15.92 -10.26 2.52
C ILE A 222 -15.40 -10.08 3.94
N GLU A 223 -14.60 -9.04 4.15
CA GLU A 223 -14.03 -8.70 5.43
C GLU A 223 -14.34 -7.24 5.79
N ILE A 224 -14.97 -7.04 6.94
CA ILE A 224 -15.28 -5.73 7.54
C ILE A 224 -14.42 -5.61 8.80
N GLU A 225 -13.31 -4.87 8.69
CA GLU A 225 -12.31 -4.69 9.75
C GLU A 225 -12.40 -3.29 10.36
N ASN A 226 -12.53 -3.20 11.68
CA ASN A 226 -12.51 -1.93 12.44
C ASN A 226 -13.36 -0.83 11.78
N THR A 227 -14.53 -1.17 11.24
CA THR A 227 -15.32 -0.29 10.39
C THR A 227 -16.62 0.11 11.07
N LEU A 228 -16.99 1.38 10.97
CA LEU A 228 -18.21 1.93 11.56
C LEU A 228 -19.32 2.06 10.51
N ARG A 229 -20.52 1.58 10.83
CA ARG A 229 -21.74 1.72 10.01
C ARG A 229 -21.56 1.10 8.63
N ALA A 230 -21.75 -0.21 8.54
CA ALA A 230 -21.61 -0.96 7.29
C ALA A 230 -22.85 -1.81 7.00
N ASP A 231 -23.34 -1.74 5.76
CA ASP A 231 -24.37 -2.62 5.22
C ASP A 231 -23.74 -3.62 4.25
N VAL A 232 -23.79 -4.91 4.56
CA VAL A 232 -23.29 -6.00 3.73
C VAL A 232 -24.47 -6.87 3.31
N HIS A 233 -24.95 -6.70 2.07
CA HIS A 233 -26.20 -7.34 1.67
C HIS A 233 -26.32 -7.78 0.22
N ASP A 234 -27.23 -8.72 -0.06
CA ASP A 234 -27.46 -9.27 -1.42
C ASP A 234 -26.19 -9.87 -2.06
N ASN A 235 -25.20 -10.28 -1.26
CA ASN A 235 -23.95 -10.85 -1.76
C ASN A 235 -24.00 -12.38 -1.82
N VAL A 236 -23.15 -12.95 -2.67
CA VAL A 236 -22.89 -14.39 -2.74
C VAL A 236 -21.45 -14.65 -2.32
N ALA A 237 -21.27 -15.26 -1.15
CA ALA A 237 -19.98 -15.73 -0.64
C ALA A 237 -19.93 -17.25 -0.71
N THR A 238 -19.14 -17.79 -1.65
CA THR A 238 -19.07 -19.23 -1.90
C THR A 238 -17.66 -19.72 -2.18
N ASN A 239 -17.34 -20.95 -1.77
CA ASN A 239 -16.02 -21.56 -2.00
C ASN A 239 -14.85 -20.72 -1.46
N ASN A 240 -15.05 -19.87 -0.45
CA ASN A 240 -13.95 -19.24 0.28
C ASN A 240 -13.47 -20.15 1.42
N THR A 241 -12.45 -19.76 2.18
CA THR A 241 -12.14 -20.43 3.47
C THR A 241 -13.15 -20.01 4.55
N GLY A 242 -13.41 -18.70 4.63
CA GLY A 242 -14.46 -18.06 5.40
C GLY A 242 -15.33 -17.19 4.51
N GLY A 243 -16.65 -17.22 4.71
CA GLY A 243 -17.60 -16.47 3.89
C GLY A 243 -17.56 -14.96 4.14
N ILE A 244 -18.05 -14.52 5.30
CA ILE A 244 -18.07 -13.11 5.71
C ILE A 244 -17.45 -12.99 7.11
N LEU A 245 -16.49 -12.10 7.27
CA LEU A 245 -15.83 -11.81 8.54
C LEU A 245 -16.12 -10.37 8.95
N VAL A 246 -16.59 -10.17 10.18
CA VAL A 246 -16.79 -8.88 10.83
C VAL A 246 -15.95 -8.89 12.09
N PHE A 247 -14.85 -8.16 12.12
CA PHE A 247 -13.92 -8.26 13.24
C PHE A 247 -13.09 -7.01 13.48
N ASP A 248 -12.64 -6.84 14.72
CA ASP A 248 -11.77 -5.74 15.10
C ASP A 248 -10.40 -6.25 15.59
N LEU A 249 -9.35 -5.49 15.27
CA LEU A 249 -7.96 -5.77 15.64
C LEU A 249 -7.33 -4.61 16.43
N PRO A 250 -6.47 -4.90 17.42
CA PRO A 250 -5.80 -3.89 18.24
C PRO A 250 -4.69 -3.13 17.49
N GLY A 251 -4.35 -1.93 17.97
CA GLY A 251 -3.18 -1.18 17.49
C GLY A 251 -3.41 -0.42 16.17
N LEU A 252 -4.67 -0.19 15.82
CA LEU A 252 -5.11 0.53 14.61
C LEU A 252 -5.64 1.93 14.93
N GLN A 253 -5.68 2.79 13.91
CA GLN A 253 -6.10 4.20 14.08
C GLN A 253 -7.59 4.32 14.39
N LEU A 254 -8.42 3.61 13.62
CA LEU A 254 -9.79 3.35 14.02
C LEU A 254 -9.76 2.06 14.84
N THR A 255 -9.82 2.19 16.16
CA THR A 255 -9.51 1.09 17.07
C THR A 255 -10.63 0.06 17.22
N ASN A 256 -11.89 0.50 17.22
CA ASN A 256 -13.05 -0.37 17.34
C ASN A 256 -14.08 -0.01 16.26
N GLY A 257 -14.60 -1.04 15.59
CA GLY A 257 -15.67 -0.95 14.63
C GLY A 257 -17.05 -1.07 15.28
N GLY A 258 -18.08 -1.17 14.45
CA GLY A 258 -19.41 -1.54 14.89
C GLY A 258 -20.55 -0.90 14.12
N HIS A 259 -21.77 -1.21 14.53
CA HIS A 259 -23.00 -0.87 13.80
C HIS A 259 -23.02 -1.50 12.40
N VAL A 260 -22.76 -2.80 12.33
CA VAL A 260 -22.67 -3.55 11.07
C VAL A 260 -23.93 -4.38 10.86
N ARG A 261 -24.55 -4.25 9.69
CA ARG A 261 -25.72 -5.04 9.29
C ARG A 261 -25.32 -6.00 8.18
N VAL A 262 -25.50 -7.29 8.40
CA VAL A 262 -25.22 -8.36 7.42
C VAL A 262 -26.53 -9.05 7.07
N PHE A 263 -27.07 -8.80 5.88
CA PHE A 263 -28.41 -9.27 5.55
C PHE A 263 -28.66 -9.67 4.10
N ASN A 264 -29.64 -10.55 3.85
CA ASN A 264 -29.97 -11.01 2.49
C ASN A 264 -28.78 -11.59 1.70
N ASN A 265 -27.76 -12.13 2.38
CA ASN A 265 -26.62 -12.77 1.72
C ASN A 265 -26.83 -14.28 1.57
N ARG A 266 -26.13 -14.86 0.60
CA ARG A 266 -25.97 -16.30 0.43
C ARG A 266 -24.54 -16.69 0.79
N ILE A 267 -24.36 -17.30 1.96
CA ILE A 267 -23.06 -17.65 2.55
C ILE A 267 -22.94 -19.17 2.57
N ILE A 268 -22.50 -19.73 1.44
CA ILE A 268 -22.66 -21.16 1.17
C ILE A 268 -21.35 -21.85 0.77
N LYS A 269 -21.10 -23.06 1.27
CA LYS A 269 -19.97 -23.91 0.84
C LYS A 269 -18.60 -23.24 0.92
N ASN A 270 -18.35 -22.40 1.91
CA ASN A 270 -17.04 -21.79 2.15
C ASN A 270 -16.10 -22.81 2.79
N ASN A 271 -15.60 -23.73 1.97
CA ASN A 271 -14.83 -24.91 2.36
C ASN A 271 -13.47 -25.00 1.67
N THR A 272 -12.99 -23.92 1.06
CA THR A 272 -11.64 -23.89 0.49
C THR A 272 -10.62 -23.96 1.62
N LYS A 273 -9.52 -24.69 1.38
CA LYS A 273 -8.44 -24.79 2.37
C LYS A 273 -7.84 -23.41 2.58
N ASN A 274 -7.60 -23.01 3.82
CA ASN A 274 -6.91 -21.77 4.12
C ASN A 274 -5.51 -21.75 3.47
N PHE A 275 -5.24 -20.72 2.68
CA PHE A 275 -3.98 -20.50 1.97
C PHE A 275 -3.33 -19.16 2.30
N ALA A 276 -3.82 -18.44 3.32
CA ALA A 276 -3.18 -17.22 3.79
C ALA A 276 -1.78 -17.50 4.32
N HIS A 277 -0.89 -16.52 4.16
CA HIS A 277 0.44 -16.59 4.73
C HIS A 277 0.38 -16.72 6.26
N ALA A 278 1.19 -17.63 6.79
CA ALA A 278 1.34 -17.79 8.24
C ALA A 278 1.74 -16.46 8.89
N GLY A 279 1.20 -16.18 10.09
CA GLY A 279 1.44 -14.94 10.82
C GLY A 279 0.34 -13.90 10.64
N ASN A 280 -0.26 -13.80 9.44
CA ASN A 280 -1.45 -12.97 9.21
C ASN A 280 -2.59 -13.42 10.12
N MET A 281 -3.52 -12.51 10.44
CA MET A 281 -4.66 -12.86 11.27
C MET A 281 -5.49 -13.94 10.57
N VAL A 282 -5.88 -13.71 9.31
CA VAL A 282 -6.82 -14.59 8.58
C VAL A 282 -6.31 -16.01 8.38
N ALA A 283 -5.01 -16.27 8.54
CA ALA A 283 -4.45 -17.62 8.56
C ALA A 283 -4.99 -18.49 9.72
N ALA A 284 -5.57 -17.86 10.75
CA ALA A 284 -6.25 -18.55 11.85
C ALA A 284 -7.73 -18.89 11.54
N VAL A 285 -8.31 -18.36 10.46
CA VAL A 285 -9.70 -18.62 10.08
C VAL A 285 -9.85 -20.09 9.71
N PRO A 286 -10.72 -20.85 10.40
CA PRO A 286 -10.96 -22.24 10.06
C PRO A 286 -11.55 -22.35 8.64
N GLN A 287 -11.08 -23.32 7.86
CA GLN A 287 -11.79 -23.77 6.67
C GLN A 287 -13.21 -24.19 7.07
N GLY A 288 -14.22 -23.82 6.29
CA GLY A 288 -15.60 -24.14 6.63
C GLY A 288 -16.29 -23.08 7.48
N SER A 289 -15.77 -21.84 7.50
CA SER A 289 -16.37 -20.75 8.25
C SER A 289 -17.47 -20.07 7.44
N GLY A 290 -18.70 -20.02 7.95
CA GLY A 290 -19.79 -19.25 7.34
C GLY A 290 -19.61 -17.75 7.56
N LEU A 291 -20.12 -17.27 8.69
CA LEU A 291 -19.98 -15.89 9.18
C LEU A 291 -19.25 -15.88 10.53
N MET A 292 -18.29 -14.99 10.71
CA MET A 292 -17.58 -14.81 11.98
C MET A 292 -17.70 -13.37 12.44
N ILE A 293 -18.06 -13.18 13.71
CA ILE A 293 -18.04 -11.92 14.43
C ILE A 293 -16.94 -12.03 15.49
N MET A 294 -15.92 -11.17 15.43
CA MET A 294 -14.86 -11.15 16.44
C MET A 294 -14.59 -9.75 16.99
N ALA A 295 -14.81 -9.56 18.29
CA ALA A 295 -14.59 -8.30 19.01
C ALA A 295 -15.38 -7.05 18.52
N THR A 296 -16.13 -7.14 17.43
CA THR A 296 -16.93 -6.02 16.92
C THR A 296 -18.25 -5.87 17.66
N ASP A 297 -18.60 -4.63 18.01
CA ASP A 297 -19.82 -4.26 18.70
C ASP A 297 -20.97 -3.92 17.75
N HIS A 298 -22.21 -4.09 18.21
CA HIS A 298 -23.44 -3.71 17.53
C HIS A 298 -23.50 -4.32 16.11
N VAL A 299 -23.65 -5.64 16.04
CA VAL A 299 -23.77 -6.38 14.78
C VAL A 299 -25.14 -7.03 14.66
N GLU A 300 -25.84 -6.77 13.56
CA GLU A 300 -27.16 -7.32 13.24
C GLU A 300 -27.05 -8.24 12.03
N VAL A 301 -27.43 -9.51 12.19
CA VAL A 301 -27.33 -10.54 11.14
C VAL A 301 -28.71 -11.09 10.84
N PHE A 302 -29.26 -10.80 9.66
CA PHE A 302 -30.64 -11.17 9.36
C PHE A 302 -30.96 -11.53 7.92
N GLU A 303 -31.99 -12.35 7.72
CA GLU A 303 -32.47 -12.73 6.37
C GLU A 303 -31.39 -13.37 5.48
N ASN A 304 -30.33 -13.97 6.05
CA ASN A 304 -29.29 -14.63 5.27
C ASN A 304 -29.61 -16.12 5.04
N GLU A 305 -29.21 -16.64 3.88
CA GLU A 305 -29.09 -18.08 3.62
C GLU A 305 -27.66 -18.53 3.95
N ILE A 306 -27.48 -19.33 5.02
CA ILE A 306 -26.17 -19.82 5.44
C ILE A 306 -26.18 -21.35 5.42
N ALA A 307 -25.39 -21.96 4.54
CA ALA A 307 -25.47 -23.40 4.33
C ALA A 307 -24.16 -24.08 3.96
N ASP A 308 -24.04 -25.36 4.35
CA ASP A 308 -23.00 -26.28 3.86
C ASP A 308 -21.55 -25.83 4.15
N ASN A 309 -21.34 -25.03 5.20
CA ASN A 309 -20.02 -24.65 5.72
C ASN A 309 -19.52 -25.72 6.72
N GLN A 310 -18.29 -26.21 6.56
CA GLN A 310 -17.79 -27.39 7.25
C GLN A 310 -17.55 -27.23 8.76
N THR A 311 -17.26 -26.02 9.25
CA THR A 311 -16.92 -25.74 10.66
C THR A 311 -18.09 -25.13 11.42
N PHE A 312 -18.65 -23.99 11.00
CA PHE A 312 -19.82 -23.37 11.64
C PHE A 312 -20.60 -22.52 10.64
N ALA A 313 -21.87 -22.21 10.96
CA ALA A 313 -22.64 -21.25 10.21
C ALA A 313 -22.37 -19.82 10.70
N ILE A 314 -22.47 -19.57 12.01
CA ILE A 314 -22.15 -18.29 12.65
C ILE A 314 -21.29 -18.54 13.89
N SER A 315 -20.21 -17.79 14.03
CA SER A 315 -19.36 -17.79 15.23
C SER A 315 -19.26 -16.39 15.81
N ILE A 316 -19.46 -16.23 17.11
CA ILE A 316 -19.28 -14.99 17.89
C ILE A 316 -18.14 -15.24 18.88
N VAL A 317 -17.05 -14.50 18.76
CA VAL A 317 -15.86 -14.73 19.59
C VAL A 317 -15.21 -13.42 20.06
N SER A 318 -14.61 -13.44 21.24
CA SER A 318 -13.70 -12.41 21.70
C SER A 318 -12.35 -12.56 21.01
N PHE A 319 -11.66 -11.44 20.78
CA PHE A 319 -10.26 -11.45 20.34
C PHE A 319 -9.36 -12.25 21.30
N LEU A 320 -9.73 -12.33 22.59
CA LEU A 320 -8.99 -13.05 23.62
C LEU A 320 -8.87 -14.55 23.34
N ILE A 321 -9.77 -15.15 22.54
CA ILE A 321 -9.67 -16.55 22.14
C ILE A 321 -8.42 -16.85 21.31
N THR A 322 -7.82 -15.82 20.70
CA THR A 322 -6.60 -15.96 19.90
C THR A 322 -5.37 -16.19 20.77
N GLU A 323 -5.45 -15.91 22.08
CA GLU A 323 -4.34 -15.88 23.04
C GLU A 323 -3.23 -14.88 22.67
N ARG A 324 -3.49 -13.99 21.70
CA ARG A 324 -2.56 -12.91 21.35
C ARG A 324 -2.61 -11.83 22.43
N PRO A 325 -1.46 -11.29 22.88
CA PRO A 325 -1.45 -10.19 23.84
C PRO A 325 -2.20 -8.97 23.31
N VAL A 326 -3.10 -8.42 24.13
CA VAL A 326 -3.73 -7.12 23.89
C VAL A 326 -2.97 -6.08 24.71
N LYS A 327 -2.24 -5.20 24.03
CA LYS A 327 -1.49 -4.10 24.67
C LYS A 327 -2.10 -2.72 24.42
N ASP A 328 -3.06 -2.63 23.52
CA ASP A 328 -3.76 -1.39 23.21
C ASP A 328 -4.87 -1.14 24.23
N PRO A 329 -4.76 -0.12 25.11
CA PRO A 329 -5.77 0.12 26.14
C PRO A 329 -7.09 0.66 25.57
N ALA A 330 -7.11 1.14 24.33
CA ALA A 330 -8.31 1.64 23.66
C ALA A 330 -9.09 0.53 22.93
N PHE A 331 -8.49 -0.65 22.76
CA PHE A 331 -9.12 -1.77 22.07
C PHE A 331 -10.11 -2.51 22.97
N ASP A 332 -11.33 -2.68 22.48
CA ASP A 332 -12.37 -3.51 23.11
C ASP A 332 -12.31 -4.92 22.50
N PRO A 333 -11.85 -5.95 23.23
CA PRO A 333 -11.69 -7.29 22.66
C PRO A 333 -12.99 -8.12 22.71
N TYR A 334 -14.12 -7.56 23.17
CA TYR A 334 -15.35 -8.29 23.44
C TYR A 334 -16.43 -7.96 22.39
N PRO A 335 -17.09 -8.95 21.77
CA PRO A 335 -18.24 -8.69 20.91
C PRO A 335 -19.48 -8.41 21.76
N GLU A 336 -20.12 -7.27 21.55
CA GLU A 336 -21.30 -6.87 22.32
C GLU A 336 -22.44 -6.35 21.44
N GLY A 337 -23.68 -6.48 21.92
CA GLY A 337 -24.86 -5.98 21.20
C GLY A 337 -25.11 -6.71 19.89
N ILE A 338 -25.08 -8.04 19.92
CA ILE A 338 -25.18 -8.89 18.74
C ILE A 338 -26.60 -9.41 18.60
N TRP A 339 -27.24 -9.20 17.44
CA TRP A 339 -28.57 -9.71 17.16
C TRP A 339 -28.59 -10.55 15.89
N ILE A 340 -28.94 -11.83 16.03
CA ILE A 340 -29.01 -12.77 14.91
C ILE A 340 -30.45 -13.22 14.76
N HIS A 341 -31.10 -12.88 13.65
CA HIS A 341 -32.52 -13.18 13.49
C HIS A 341 -33.01 -13.41 12.07
N ASN A 342 -34.11 -14.15 11.91
CA ASN A 342 -34.73 -14.39 10.60
C ASN A 342 -33.78 -15.00 9.54
N ASN A 343 -32.72 -15.70 9.96
CA ASN A 343 -31.80 -16.37 9.04
C ASN A 343 -32.27 -17.78 8.71
N GLN A 344 -31.96 -18.24 7.50
CA GLN A 344 -32.11 -19.62 7.09
C GLN A 344 -30.77 -20.36 7.22
N ILE A 345 -30.57 -21.08 8.32
CA ILE A 345 -29.31 -21.78 8.61
C ILE A 345 -29.46 -23.29 8.36
N LEU A 346 -28.76 -23.82 7.36
CA LEU A 346 -28.98 -25.17 6.84
C LEU A 346 -27.70 -26.00 6.81
N ARG A 347 -27.69 -27.15 7.51
CA ARG A 347 -26.59 -28.14 7.47
C ARG A 347 -25.23 -27.49 7.87
N GLY A 348 -24.14 -28.23 7.75
CA GLY A 348 -22.80 -27.77 8.11
C GLY A 348 -22.30 -28.28 9.47
N GLY A 349 -21.10 -27.86 9.86
CA GLY A 349 -20.47 -28.26 11.14
C GLY A 349 -19.95 -29.69 11.21
N ASN A 350 -20.00 -30.45 10.11
CA ASN A 350 -19.63 -31.88 10.11
C ASN A 350 -18.12 -32.14 10.12
N GLN A 351 -17.31 -31.14 9.76
CA GLN A 351 -15.85 -31.27 9.61
C GLN A 351 -15.15 -30.01 10.13
N PRO A 352 -15.28 -29.70 11.44
CA PRO A 352 -14.62 -28.54 12.01
C PRO A 352 -13.10 -28.65 11.86
N SER A 353 -12.46 -27.55 11.50
CA SER A 353 -11.02 -27.49 11.22
C SER A 353 -10.28 -26.48 12.12
N GLY A 354 -8.96 -26.40 12.00
CA GLY A 354 -8.14 -25.49 12.82
C GLY A 354 -8.27 -25.76 14.33
N LYS A 355 -8.08 -24.73 15.16
CA LYS A 355 -8.28 -24.81 16.62
C LYS A 355 -9.73 -25.23 16.97
N PHE A 356 -10.73 -24.85 16.15
CA PHE A 356 -12.11 -25.27 16.35
C PHE A 356 -12.27 -26.79 16.24
N GLY A 357 -11.64 -27.41 15.25
CA GLY A 357 -11.65 -28.87 15.07
C GLY A 357 -10.82 -29.64 16.09
N THR A 358 -9.62 -29.14 16.43
CA THR A 358 -8.68 -29.90 17.26
C THR A 358 -8.86 -29.69 18.76
N LEU A 359 -9.29 -28.50 19.18
CA LEU A 359 -9.43 -28.13 20.60
C LEU A 359 -10.90 -28.07 21.04
N LEU A 360 -11.77 -27.45 20.24
CA LEU A 360 -13.16 -27.23 20.64
C LEU A 360 -14.08 -28.41 20.29
N ALA A 361 -13.99 -28.98 19.10
CA ALA A 361 -14.90 -30.05 18.67
C ALA A 361 -14.90 -31.31 19.58
N PRO A 362 -13.79 -31.73 20.21
CA PRO A 362 -13.83 -32.85 21.16
C PRO A 362 -14.72 -32.60 22.39
N VAL A 363 -14.89 -31.34 22.81
CA VAL A 363 -15.70 -30.97 23.99
C VAL A 363 -17.06 -30.36 23.61
N ILE A 364 -17.14 -29.67 22.48
CA ILE A 364 -18.36 -29.06 21.95
C ILE A 364 -19.17 -30.04 21.08
N GLY A 365 -18.55 -31.08 20.51
CA GLY A 365 -19.21 -32.11 19.71
C GLY A 365 -19.24 -31.85 18.19
N ILE A 366 -19.56 -32.91 17.45
CA ILE A 366 -19.74 -32.95 15.99
C ILE A 366 -21.11 -33.60 15.68
N PRO A 367 -21.98 -33.02 14.82
CA PRO A 367 -21.81 -31.75 14.12
C PRO A 367 -21.58 -30.58 15.07
N PHE A 368 -20.63 -29.72 14.74
CA PHE A 368 -20.34 -28.51 15.48
C PHE A 368 -21.59 -27.60 15.43
N PRO A 369 -21.93 -26.87 16.51
CA PRO A 369 -23.12 -26.04 16.58
C PRO A 369 -23.18 -25.04 15.43
N GLN A 370 -24.38 -24.84 14.89
CA GLN A 370 -24.61 -23.89 13.80
C GLN A 370 -24.32 -22.46 14.24
N ILE A 371 -24.76 -22.08 15.44
CA ILE A 371 -24.39 -20.82 16.09
C ILE A 371 -23.49 -21.13 17.30
N PHE A 372 -22.25 -20.64 17.27
CA PHE A 372 -21.29 -20.80 18.36
C PHE A 372 -20.94 -19.46 18.97
N PHE A 373 -21.01 -19.36 20.30
CA PHE A 373 -20.51 -18.23 21.08
C PHE A 373 -19.38 -18.72 21.99
N ASP A 374 -18.26 -18.02 22.08
CA ASP A 374 -17.16 -18.46 22.95
C ASP A 374 -17.42 -18.26 24.46
N GLY A 375 -18.36 -17.40 24.84
CA GLY A 375 -18.70 -17.12 26.22
C GLY A 375 -17.74 -16.15 26.93
N ILE A 376 -16.85 -15.48 26.21
CA ILE A 376 -15.95 -14.47 26.79
C ILE A 376 -16.64 -13.11 26.72
N ILE A 377 -16.92 -12.51 27.89
CA ILE A 377 -17.66 -11.26 28.02
C ILE A 377 -16.89 -10.21 28.84
N ASN A 378 -17.23 -8.94 28.63
CA ASN A 378 -16.72 -7.85 29.44
C ASN A 378 -17.39 -7.80 30.82
N VAL A 379 -16.80 -8.47 31.81
CA VAL A 379 -17.35 -8.54 33.17
C VAL A 379 -17.48 -7.16 33.84
N ARG A 380 -16.77 -6.13 33.36
CA ARG A 380 -16.85 -4.76 33.90
C ARG A 380 -18.15 -4.05 33.51
N LYS A 381 -18.83 -4.47 32.44
CA LYS A 381 -20.10 -3.90 31.97
C LYS A 381 -21.33 -4.55 32.64
N LEU A 382 -21.14 -5.56 33.50
CA LEU A 382 -22.25 -6.23 34.18
C LEU A 382 -22.95 -5.31 35.18
N VAL A 383 -24.29 -5.29 35.14
CA VAL A 383 -25.16 -4.61 36.10
C VAL A 383 -25.98 -5.66 36.87
N VAL A 384 -25.77 -5.73 38.19
CA VAL A 384 -26.38 -6.77 39.06
C VAL A 384 -26.10 -8.19 38.53
N GLY A 385 -24.87 -8.42 38.06
CA GLY A 385 -24.40 -9.71 37.56
C GLY A 385 -24.94 -10.13 36.19
N LYS A 386 -25.62 -9.24 35.46
CA LYS A 386 -26.14 -9.49 34.11
C LYS A 386 -25.62 -8.46 33.11
N MET A 387 -25.43 -8.87 31.86
CA MET A 387 -25.12 -7.94 30.79
C MET A 387 -26.34 -7.06 30.51
N PRO A 388 -26.18 -5.73 30.36
CA PRO A 388 -27.24 -4.86 29.87
C PRO A 388 -27.79 -5.35 28.53
N GLU A 389 -29.05 -5.05 28.25
CA GLU A 389 -29.76 -5.59 27.10
C GLU A 389 -29.10 -5.15 25.79
N GLU A 390 -28.70 -3.88 25.70
CA GLU A 390 -28.03 -3.26 24.56
C GLU A 390 -26.68 -3.90 24.20
N PHE A 391 -26.02 -4.56 25.15
CA PHE A 391 -24.73 -5.25 24.96
C PHE A 391 -24.88 -6.77 24.87
N SER A 392 -26.09 -7.30 24.98
CA SER A 392 -26.34 -8.74 25.02
C SER A 392 -26.29 -9.39 23.62
N LEU A 393 -26.04 -10.71 23.59
CA LEU A 393 -26.31 -11.56 22.43
C LEU A 393 -27.79 -11.96 22.42
N ARG A 394 -28.49 -11.69 21.32
CA ARG A 394 -29.90 -12.04 21.10
C ARG A 394 -30.11 -12.87 19.84
N LEU A 395 -30.96 -13.89 19.96
CA LEU A 395 -31.34 -14.82 18.90
C LEU A 395 -32.87 -14.86 18.78
N SER A 396 -33.41 -14.71 17.57
CA SER A 396 -34.85 -14.81 17.31
C SER A 396 -35.15 -15.32 15.90
N ASP A 397 -36.19 -16.13 15.71
CA ASP A 397 -36.70 -16.51 14.39
C ASP A 397 -35.70 -17.12 13.37
N ASN A 398 -34.64 -17.80 13.83
CA ASN A 398 -33.67 -18.48 12.94
C ASN A 398 -34.07 -19.92 12.56
N GLY A 399 -35.29 -20.34 12.92
CA GLY A 399 -35.76 -21.73 12.79
C GLY A 399 -35.13 -22.68 13.82
N ASP A 400 -35.21 -23.98 13.55
CA ASP A 400 -34.61 -25.03 14.40
C ASP A 400 -33.08 -25.06 14.20
N ILE A 401 -32.35 -24.37 15.09
CA ILE A 401 -30.89 -24.28 15.04
C ILE A 401 -30.22 -25.00 16.21
N THR A 402 -28.99 -25.49 15.99
CA THR A 402 -28.12 -25.92 17.08
C THR A 402 -27.26 -24.75 17.57
N PHE A 403 -27.21 -24.59 18.89
CA PHE A 403 -26.45 -23.53 19.55
C PHE A 403 -25.50 -24.10 20.62
N ALA A 404 -24.39 -23.40 20.84
CA ALA A 404 -23.58 -23.57 22.02
C ALA A 404 -22.90 -22.26 22.42
N ASN A 405 -22.99 -21.92 23.70
CA ASN A 405 -22.00 -21.10 24.38
C ASN A 405 -20.91 -22.03 24.94
N GLY A 406 -19.70 -21.88 24.40
CA GLY A 406 -18.54 -22.67 24.73
C GLY A 406 -17.90 -22.33 26.07
N ASN A 407 -18.23 -21.23 26.74
CA ASN A 407 -17.63 -20.83 28.02
C ASN A 407 -16.10 -21.04 28.06
N VAL A 408 -15.39 -20.62 27.00
CA VAL A 408 -14.00 -21.00 26.73
C VAL A 408 -13.05 -20.54 27.84
N SER A 409 -13.39 -19.47 28.56
CA SER A 409 -12.64 -19.03 29.75
C SER A 409 -12.58 -20.10 30.88
N GLN A 410 -13.52 -21.04 30.90
CA GLN A 410 -13.57 -22.17 31.84
C GLN A 410 -12.99 -23.46 31.25
N LEU A 411 -12.59 -23.47 29.96
CA LEU A 411 -12.05 -24.64 29.28
C LEU A 411 -10.58 -24.84 29.67
N THR A 412 -10.35 -25.41 30.85
CA THR A 412 -9.01 -25.79 31.34
C THR A 412 -8.91 -27.32 31.47
N PRO A 413 -7.70 -27.91 31.33
CA PRO A 413 -7.51 -29.35 31.57
C PRO A 413 -8.01 -29.80 32.95
N GLU A 414 -7.87 -28.95 33.97
CA GLU A 414 -8.39 -29.18 35.31
C GLU A 414 -9.92 -29.24 35.33
N ASN A 415 -10.60 -28.25 34.76
CA ASN A 415 -12.05 -28.20 34.75
C ASN A 415 -12.67 -29.34 33.93
N VAL A 416 -12.02 -29.75 32.84
CA VAL A 416 -12.43 -30.92 32.06
C VAL A 416 -12.22 -32.21 32.87
N PHE A 417 -11.06 -32.35 33.52
CA PHE A 417 -10.74 -33.55 34.31
C PHE A 417 -11.66 -33.76 35.51
N PHE A 418 -12.05 -32.66 36.19
CA PHE A 418 -12.94 -32.69 37.35
C PHE A 418 -14.43 -32.50 37.02
N ASP A 419 -14.82 -32.59 35.74
CA ASP A 419 -16.21 -32.44 35.28
C ASP A 419 -16.87 -31.12 35.71
N LYS A 420 -16.09 -30.03 35.75
CA LYS A 420 -16.52 -28.66 36.09
C LYS A 420 -16.79 -27.79 34.85
N TYR A 421 -16.32 -28.22 33.68
CA TYR A 421 -16.54 -27.51 32.42
C TYR A 421 -17.88 -27.91 31.81
N HIS A 422 -18.74 -26.93 31.55
CA HIS A 422 -20.05 -27.15 30.96
C HIS A 422 -20.30 -26.22 29.77
N VAL A 423 -20.73 -26.81 28.66
CA VAL A 423 -21.18 -26.12 27.46
C VAL A 423 -22.65 -25.75 27.65
N ASP A 424 -22.97 -24.47 27.59
CA ASP A 424 -24.35 -24.01 27.68
C ASP A 424 -25.01 -24.13 26.30
N ARG A 425 -26.11 -24.88 26.23
CA ARG A 425 -26.89 -25.09 25.00
C ARG A 425 -28.31 -24.57 25.13
N ASP A 426 -28.65 -23.99 26.28
CA ASP A 426 -29.98 -23.47 26.52
C ASP A 426 -30.14 -22.11 25.85
N LEU A 427 -30.92 -22.10 24.76
CA LEU A 427 -31.23 -20.90 24.01
C LEU A 427 -32.07 -19.88 24.82
N THR A 428 -32.69 -20.29 25.93
CA THR A 428 -33.60 -19.44 26.70
C THR A 428 -32.93 -18.13 27.15
N ASN A 429 -31.65 -18.18 27.53
CA ASN A 429 -30.91 -16.99 27.99
C ASN A 429 -30.54 -16.01 26.85
N TYR A 430 -30.53 -16.50 25.61
CA TYR A 430 -30.16 -15.74 24.41
C TYR A 430 -31.38 -15.37 23.58
N THR A 431 -32.56 -15.92 23.86
CA THR A 431 -33.78 -15.62 23.12
C THR A 431 -34.25 -14.20 23.43
N GLY A 432 -34.49 -13.40 22.39
CA GLY A 432 -35.00 -12.03 22.53
C GLY A 432 -34.68 -11.17 21.31
N GLU A 433 -34.95 -9.88 21.43
CA GLU A 433 -34.77 -8.89 20.36
C GLU A 433 -33.86 -7.75 20.84
N LEU A 434 -33.18 -7.09 19.91
CA LEU A 434 -32.52 -5.81 20.13
C LEU A 434 -33.17 -4.74 19.27
N LYS A 435 -32.78 -3.48 19.47
CA LYS A 435 -33.15 -2.40 18.55
C LYS A 435 -32.40 -2.59 17.23
N SER A 436 -33.14 -2.73 16.13
CA SER A 436 -32.56 -2.78 14.79
C SER A 436 -31.67 -1.57 14.49
N LEU A 437 -30.55 -1.82 13.83
CA LEU A 437 -29.57 -0.81 13.47
C LEU A 437 -30.07 0.03 12.30
N ALA A 438 -29.69 1.30 12.29
CA ALA A 438 -30.08 2.22 11.22
C ALA A 438 -29.41 1.83 9.90
N ALA A 439 -30.14 1.96 8.80
CA ALA A 439 -29.57 1.78 7.47
C ALA A 439 -28.51 2.82 7.15
N VAL A 440 -27.42 2.37 6.53
CA VAL A 440 -26.36 3.25 6.07
C VAL A 440 -26.90 4.13 4.95
N LYS A 441 -26.58 5.43 5.02
CA LYS A 441 -26.91 6.40 3.99
C LYS A 441 -25.64 7.07 3.53
N LEU A 442 -25.25 6.81 2.29
CA LEU A 442 -24.12 7.48 1.67
C LEU A 442 -24.51 8.93 1.33
N SER A 443 -23.55 9.83 1.48
CA SER A 443 -23.72 11.23 1.10
C SER A 443 -23.53 11.42 -0.41
N ASP A 444 -24.21 12.41 -1.00
CA ASP A 444 -23.91 12.86 -2.36
C ASP A 444 -22.56 13.60 -2.39
N PHE A 445 -21.81 13.45 -3.49
CA PHE A 445 -20.54 14.17 -3.69
C PHE A 445 -20.76 15.42 -4.54
N PRO A 446 -20.26 16.59 -4.12
CA PRO A 446 -20.41 17.81 -4.88
C PRO A 446 -19.68 17.72 -6.23
N ALA A 447 -20.24 18.38 -7.24
CA ALA A 447 -19.61 18.52 -8.55
C ALA A 447 -18.22 19.18 -8.42
N PRO A 448 -17.26 18.84 -9.30
CA PRO A 448 -15.90 19.35 -9.20
C PRO A 448 -15.89 20.88 -9.34
N PRO A 449 -14.99 21.60 -8.63
CA PRO A 449 -14.86 23.04 -8.80
C PRO A 449 -14.42 23.36 -10.24
N PRO A 450 -14.97 24.41 -10.87
CA PRO A 450 -14.75 24.72 -12.30
C PRO A 450 -13.29 25.09 -12.67
N ASN A 451 -12.39 25.22 -11.69
CA ASN A 451 -11.01 25.67 -11.89
C ASN A 451 -9.96 24.53 -11.83
N GLY A 452 -10.38 23.26 -11.77
CA GLY A 452 -9.47 22.09 -11.84
C GLY A 452 -8.54 21.93 -10.63
N ASN A 453 -7.61 20.97 -10.70
CA ASN A 453 -6.56 20.75 -9.70
C ASN A 453 -5.39 21.72 -9.98
N PRO A 454 -5.06 22.65 -9.05
CA PRO A 454 -3.94 23.58 -9.22
C PRO A 454 -2.60 22.90 -9.54
N ALA A 455 -2.40 21.65 -9.11
CA ALA A 455 -1.19 20.89 -9.38
C ALA A 455 -0.94 20.65 -10.88
N VAL A 456 -1.98 20.37 -11.66
CA VAL A 456 -1.84 20.12 -13.10
C VAL A 456 -1.39 21.38 -13.84
N GLU A 457 -1.90 22.54 -13.43
CA GLU A 457 -1.44 23.83 -13.98
C GLU A 457 0.03 24.05 -13.67
N VAL A 458 0.46 23.77 -12.43
CA VAL A 458 1.86 23.87 -12.00
C VAL A 458 2.75 22.99 -12.88
N TYR A 459 2.42 21.70 -13.02
CA TYR A 459 3.20 20.74 -13.81
C TYR A 459 3.30 21.10 -15.30
N ARG A 460 2.24 21.68 -15.88
CA ARG A 460 2.26 22.10 -17.30
C ARG A 460 3.10 23.35 -17.54
N GLN A 461 3.26 24.21 -16.54
CA GLN A 461 4.07 25.43 -16.63
C GLN A 461 5.55 25.21 -16.25
N THR A 462 5.88 24.04 -15.70
CA THR A 462 7.24 23.68 -15.30
C THR A 462 8.21 23.66 -16.49
N PRO A 463 9.45 24.17 -16.35
CA PRO A 463 10.46 24.09 -17.41
C PRO A 463 10.71 22.66 -17.90
N ARG A 464 10.83 22.46 -19.22
CA ARG A 464 11.08 21.12 -19.78
C ARG A 464 12.50 20.61 -19.60
N LEU A 465 13.46 21.53 -19.46
CA LEU A 465 14.89 21.24 -19.31
C LEU A 465 15.38 21.70 -17.94
N LEU A 466 16.31 20.95 -17.35
CA LEU A 466 16.88 21.26 -16.04
C LEU A 466 17.73 22.53 -16.09
N SER A 467 18.46 22.75 -17.19
CA SER A 467 19.24 23.98 -17.42
C SER A 467 18.42 25.27 -17.28
N ALA A 468 17.13 25.25 -17.64
CA ALA A 468 16.24 26.40 -17.53
C ALA A 468 15.95 26.83 -16.08
N TRP A 469 16.26 25.98 -15.09
CA TRP A 469 16.18 26.34 -13.68
C TRP A 469 17.35 27.21 -13.22
N ASN A 470 18.45 27.29 -13.97
CA ASN A 470 19.68 28.02 -13.59
C ASN A 470 20.24 27.58 -12.22
N LEU A 471 20.30 26.27 -11.99
CA LEU A 471 20.76 25.70 -10.70
C LEU A 471 22.27 25.60 -10.57
N PHE A 472 22.98 25.52 -11.69
CA PHE A 472 24.40 25.24 -11.73
C PHE A 472 25.19 26.35 -12.41
N ALA A 473 26.39 26.64 -11.90
CA ALA A 473 27.34 27.54 -12.53
C ALA A 473 28.09 26.81 -13.64
N GLY A 474 28.02 27.32 -14.87
CA GLY A 474 28.73 26.73 -16.00
C GLY A 474 28.11 25.40 -16.46
N ASP A 475 28.92 24.36 -16.51
CA ASP A 475 28.50 23.03 -16.96
C ASP A 475 27.70 22.31 -15.85
N PRO A 476 26.42 21.96 -16.09
CA PRO A 476 25.60 21.25 -15.10
C PRO A 476 26.22 19.94 -14.60
N ARG A 477 27.10 19.29 -15.36
CA ARG A 477 27.77 18.04 -14.96
C ARG A 477 28.64 18.19 -13.73
N ASP A 478 29.24 19.36 -13.55
CA ASP A 478 30.15 19.62 -12.44
C ASP A 478 29.41 19.80 -11.11
N GLN A 479 28.07 19.89 -11.16
CA GLN A 479 27.18 20.07 -10.01
C GLN A 479 27.62 21.25 -9.10
N GLN A 480 28.26 22.26 -9.70
CA GLN A 480 28.68 23.48 -9.00
C GLN A 480 27.46 24.38 -8.86
N PRO A 481 27.05 24.77 -7.64
CA PRO A 481 25.85 25.58 -7.47
C PRO A 481 26.04 26.98 -8.08
N ALA A 482 24.99 27.51 -8.73
CA ALA A 482 24.97 28.91 -9.16
C ALA A 482 24.97 29.87 -7.95
N GLU A 483 25.23 31.16 -8.20
CA GLU A 483 25.20 32.17 -7.14
C GLU A 483 23.83 32.21 -6.42
N GLY A 484 23.85 32.26 -5.09
CA GLY A 484 22.63 32.24 -4.27
C GLY A 484 22.02 30.85 -4.03
N ILE A 485 22.65 29.80 -4.55
CA ILE A 485 22.29 28.40 -4.29
C ILE A 485 23.38 27.79 -3.43
N PHE A 486 22.99 27.02 -2.41
CA PHE A 486 23.96 26.42 -1.50
C PHE A 486 23.80 24.91 -1.41
N ARG A 487 24.96 24.25 -1.31
CA ARG A 487 25.08 22.79 -1.14
C ARG A 487 24.91 22.42 0.32
N TYR A 488 24.32 21.28 0.59
CA TYR A 488 24.20 20.71 1.93
C TYR A 488 24.45 19.21 1.94
N ASP A 489 24.75 18.68 3.12
CA ASP A 489 24.94 17.24 3.31
C ASP A 489 24.25 16.73 4.57
N LEU A 490 23.99 15.43 4.65
CA LEU A 490 23.22 14.81 5.74
C LEU A 490 24.10 13.88 6.57
N ASN A 491 23.86 13.76 7.87
CA ASN A 491 24.52 12.76 8.71
C ASN A 491 24.17 11.34 8.24
N THR A 492 22.88 11.02 8.19
CA THR A 492 22.38 9.77 7.66
C THR A 492 21.58 10.05 6.39
N PRO A 493 22.09 9.69 5.19
CA PRO A 493 21.39 9.89 3.94
C PRO A 493 20.38 8.78 3.65
N LEU A 494 19.36 9.10 2.86
CA LEU A 494 18.46 8.11 2.24
C LEU A 494 19.28 7.13 1.38
N PHE A 495 19.04 5.84 1.56
CA PHE A 495 19.54 4.77 0.69
C PHE A 495 18.74 4.75 -0.63
N SER A 496 19.44 4.63 -1.75
CA SER A 496 18.83 4.54 -3.08
C SER A 496 19.79 3.82 -4.03
N ASP A 497 19.88 2.50 -3.87
CA ASP A 497 20.68 1.60 -4.71
C ASP A 497 22.16 2.01 -4.88
N GLY A 498 22.77 2.51 -3.81
CA GLY A 498 24.19 2.88 -3.82
C GLY A 498 24.53 4.18 -4.57
N THR A 499 23.55 4.97 -5.00
CA THR A 499 23.83 6.26 -5.65
C THR A 499 24.37 7.30 -4.66
N ALA A 500 25.34 8.09 -5.11
CA ALA A 500 25.70 9.37 -4.50
C ALA A 500 24.55 10.39 -4.66
N LYS A 501 24.56 11.43 -3.83
CA LYS A 501 23.58 12.52 -3.88
C LYS A 501 24.25 13.88 -3.78
N HIS A 502 24.00 14.74 -4.77
CA HIS A 502 24.28 16.16 -4.67
C HIS A 502 23.00 16.90 -4.27
N ARG A 503 23.06 17.72 -3.23
CA ARG A 503 21.88 18.37 -2.68
C ARG A 503 22.07 19.87 -2.58
N PHE A 504 21.05 20.61 -2.99
CA PHE A 504 21.09 22.06 -3.03
C PHE A 504 19.78 22.67 -2.54
N ILE A 505 19.87 23.90 -2.04
CA ILE A 505 18.71 24.74 -1.74
C ILE A 505 18.91 26.08 -2.44
N ARG A 506 17.87 26.54 -3.11
CA ARG A 506 17.73 27.91 -3.59
C ARG A 506 16.63 28.60 -2.78
N LEU A 507 16.99 29.64 -2.06
CA LEU A 507 16.02 30.51 -1.38
C LEU A 507 15.61 31.67 -2.29
N PRO A 508 14.40 32.20 -2.15
CA PRO A 508 14.01 33.47 -2.74
C PRO A 508 14.94 34.59 -2.24
N SER A 509 15.18 35.59 -3.10
CA SER A 509 16.08 36.71 -2.76
C SER A 509 15.66 37.40 -1.46
N HIS A 510 16.63 37.60 -0.56
CA HIS A 510 16.47 38.22 0.75
C HIS A 510 15.48 37.52 1.72
N LYS A 511 15.14 36.24 1.47
CA LYS A 511 14.35 35.42 2.39
C LYS A 511 15.24 34.40 3.10
N ALA A 512 14.73 33.87 4.21
CA ALA A 512 15.43 32.92 5.07
C ALA A 512 14.46 31.83 5.51
N MET A 513 14.99 30.65 5.79
CA MET A 513 14.28 29.57 6.48
C MET A 513 14.13 29.90 7.97
N VAL A 514 13.11 29.34 8.61
CA VAL A 514 12.95 29.39 10.07
C VAL A 514 13.28 28.01 10.65
N PHE A 515 14.07 28.02 11.72
CA PHE A 515 14.47 26.81 12.43
C PHE A 515 13.25 26.07 13.00
N GLU A 516 13.24 24.75 12.84
CA GLU A 516 12.26 23.87 13.45
C GLU A 516 13.01 22.70 14.14
N PRO A 517 12.79 22.44 15.45
CA PRO A 517 13.58 21.48 16.21
C PRO A 517 13.29 20.02 15.81
N ASN A 518 12.02 19.70 15.54
CA ASN A 518 11.56 18.32 15.39
C ASN A 518 11.08 17.97 13.97
N SER A 519 10.91 18.95 13.11
CA SER A 519 10.42 18.78 11.74
C SER A 519 11.40 19.32 10.70
N VAL A 520 10.98 19.33 9.44
CA VAL A 520 11.62 20.11 8.38
C VAL A 520 11.52 21.60 8.71
N PHE A 521 12.46 22.40 8.20
CA PHE A 521 12.39 23.86 8.38
C PHE A 521 11.12 24.47 7.79
N GLU A 522 10.74 25.65 8.30
CA GLU A 522 9.79 26.48 7.58
C GLU A 522 10.53 27.16 6.41
N PHE A 523 10.07 26.91 5.19
CA PHE A 523 10.65 27.48 3.98
C PHE A 523 9.79 28.65 3.46
N PRO A 524 10.42 29.73 2.98
CA PRO A 524 9.68 30.80 2.32
C PRO A 524 9.18 30.36 0.93
N VAL A 525 8.00 30.84 0.52
CA VAL A 525 7.45 30.64 -0.84
C VAL A 525 8.45 31.07 -1.91
N GLY A 526 8.65 30.21 -2.91
CA GLY A 526 9.66 30.29 -3.97
C GLY A 526 10.94 29.50 -3.70
N THR A 527 11.01 28.80 -2.55
CA THR A 527 12.12 27.88 -2.25
C THR A 527 12.16 26.72 -3.24
N VAL A 528 13.36 26.32 -3.63
CA VAL A 528 13.61 25.12 -4.42
C VAL A 528 14.63 24.22 -3.71
N ILE A 529 14.26 22.97 -3.42
CA ILE A 529 15.14 21.93 -2.90
C ILE A 529 15.49 20.99 -4.06
N VAL A 530 16.77 20.74 -4.26
CA VAL A 530 17.29 19.96 -5.41
C VAL A 530 18.08 18.78 -4.90
N LYS A 531 17.90 17.62 -5.54
CA LYS A 531 18.66 16.40 -5.27
C LYS A 531 18.99 15.69 -6.58
N THR A 532 20.27 15.67 -6.94
CA THR A 532 20.78 14.90 -8.08
C THR A 532 21.30 13.56 -7.60
N PHE A 533 20.81 12.48 -8.19
CA PHE A 533 21.27 11.11 -7.95
C PHE A 533 22.30 10.73 -9.00
N ALA A 534 23.45 10.24 -8.53
CA ALA A 534 24.57 9.88 -9.40
C ALA A 534 25.09 8.48 -9.05
N MET A 535 25.33 7.65 -10.05
CA MET A 535 25.98 6.35 -9.86
C MET A 535 27.49 6.51 -9.99
N PRO A 536 28.29 6.23 -8.95
CA PRO A 536 29.74 6.16 -9.11
C PRO A 536 30.11 5.04 -10.08
N HIS A 537 31.08 5.26 -10.97
CA HIS A 537 31.60 4.19 -11.82
C HIS A 537 32.44 3.17 -11.04
N ASP A 538 33.04 3.62 -9.93
CA ASP A 538 33.84 2.80 -9.01
C ASP A 538 33.56 3.24 -7.56
N GLN A 539 32.94 2.37 -6.77
CA GLN A 539 32.58 2.65 -5.37
C GLN A 539 33.80 2.76 -4.45
N ARG A 540 34.98 2.32 -4.88
CA ARG A 540 36.23 2.50 -4.13
C ARG A 540 36.77 3.92 -4.25
N THR A 541 36.36 4.64 -5.31
CA THR A 541 36.69 6.05 -5.54
C THR A 541 35.44 6.80 -6.05
N PRO A 542 34.39 6.92 -5.22
CA PRO A 542 33.06 7.30 -5.68
C PRO A 542 33.01 8.73 -6.23
N GLU A 543 33.86 9.64 -5.76
CA GLU A 543 33.90 11.04 -6.20
C GLU A 543 34.75 11.27 -7.46
N ALA A 544 35.51 10.27 -7.93
CA ALA A 544 36.44 10.45 -9.05
C ALA A 544 35.73 10.51 -10.41
N SER A 545 34.65 9.74 -10.57
CA SER A 545 33.86 9.69 -11.80
C SER A 545 32.48 9.08 -11.53
N GLN A 546 31.44 9.76 -12.00
CA GLN A 546 30.04 9.39 -11.76
C GLN A 546 29.17 9.63 -12.99
N GLN A 547 28.10 8.87 -13.10
CA GLN A 547 27.02 9.07 -14.07
C GLN A 547 25.80 9.68 -13.36
N LEU A 548 25.40 10.88 -13.75
CA LEU A 548 24.16 11.52 -13.31
C LEU A 548 22.96 10.78 -13.92
N LEU A 549 22.03 10.37 -13.05
CA LEU A 549 20.86 9.58 -13.44
C LEU A 549 19.61 10.45 -13.52
N GLU A 550 19.29 11.11 -12.41
CA GLU A 550 18.12 11.96 -12.28
C GLU A 550 18.40 13.16 -11.35
N THR A 551 17.64 14.23 -11.54
CA THR A 551 17.55 15.36 -10.59
C THR A 551 16.10 15.54 -10.18
N ARG A 552 15.84 15.42 -8.87
CA ARG A 552 14.54 15.71 -8.27
C ARG A 552 14.52 17.13 -7.73
N ILE A 553 13.44 17.84 -8.02
CA ILE A 553 13.21 19.22 -7.60
C ILE A 553 11.92 19.26 -6.77
N GLU A 554 11.97 19.90 -5.61
CA GLU A 554 10.80 20.26 -4.82
C GLU A 554 10.70 21.79 -4.78
N GLU A 555 9.59 22.34 -5.25
CA GLU A 555 9.34 23.80 -5.31
C GLU A 555 8.17 24.17 -4.40
N LEU A 556 8.36 25.15 -3.52
CA LEU A 556 7.29 25.72 -2.73
C LEU A 556 6.65 26.91 -3.47
N ARG A 557 5.38 26.78 -3.82
CA ARG A 557 4.54 27.86 -4.36
C ARG A 557 3.59 28.39 -3.29
N ASP A 558 2.82 29.42 -3.64
CA ASP A 558 1.83 30.04 -2.76
C ASP A 558 0.73 29.09 -2.28
N ASN A 559 0.45 28.05 -3.08
CA ASN A 559 -0.57 27.04 -2.80
C ASN A 559 0.00 25.67 -2.34
N GLY A 560 1.31 25.53 -2.14
CA GLY A 560 1.92 24.31 -1.61
C GLY A 560 3.21 23.87 -2.31
N TRP A 561 3.73 22.71 -1.90
CA TRP A 561 4.91 22.09 -2.50
C TRP A 561 4.58 21.23 -3.71
N TYR A 562 5.50 21.18 -4.67
CA TYR A 562 5.41 20.34 -5.86
C TYR A 562 6.74 19.65 -6.14
N GLY A 563 6.70 18.35 -6.44
CA GLY A 563 7.86 17.54 -6.79
C GLY A 563 7.96 17.25 -8.29
N TYR A 564 9.17 17.33 -8.84
CA TYR A 564 9.47 17.09 -10.26
C TYR A 564 10.69 16.18 -10.40
N SER A 565 10.65 15.26 -11.37
CA SER A 565 11.78 14.40 -11.75
C SER A 565 12.31 14.79 -13.12
N TYR A 566 13.63 15.02 -13.22
CA TYR A 566 14.35 15.26 -14.48
C TYR A 566 15.33 14.12 -14.73
N ILE A 567 15.32 13.58 -15.95
CA ILE A 567 16.18 12.47 -16.34
C ILE A 567 17.31 12.98 -17.24
N TRP A 568 18.56 12.73 -16.85
CA TRP A 568 19.77 13.22 -17.53
C TRP A 568 19.98 12.55 -18.89
N ASP A 569 20.37 13.25 -19.95
CA ASP A 569 20.66 12.58 -21.22
C ASP A 569 21.92 11.67 -21.16
N GLU A 570 22.11 10.80 -22.16
CA GLU A 570 23.28 9.92 -22.25
C GLU A 570 24.60 10.69 -22.41
N GLN A 571 24.54 11.89 -22.99
CA GLN A 571 25.68 12.80 -23.16
C GLN A 571 26.04 13.54 -21.87
N GLN A 572 25.20 13.39 -20.83
CA GLN A 572 25.24 14.08 -19.55
C GLN A 572 25.14 15.61 -19.69
N SER A 573 24.61 16.14 -20.79
CA SER A 573 24.62 17.59 -21.05
C SER A 573 23.50 18.36 -20.37
N ASP A 574 22.33 17.75 -20.22
CA ASP A 574 21.17 18.33 -19.54
C ASP A 574 20.25 17.20 -19.03
N ALA A 575 19.14 17.55 -18.39
CA ALA A 575 18.09 16.61 -18.00
C ALA A 575 16.71 17.11 -18.41
N ARG A 576 15.81 16.20 -18.76
CA ARG A 576 14.46 16.51 -19.24
C ARG A 576 13.40 16.11 -18.23
N LEU A 577 12.39 16.97 -18.04
CA LEU A 577 11.24 16.70 -17.19
C LEU A 577 10.57 15.38 -17.60
N ALA A 578 10.42 14.46 -16.65
CA ALA A 578 9.89 13.12 -16.86
C ALA A 578 8.83 12.80 -15.80
N LEU A 579 7.61 13.32 -15.98
CA LEU A 579 6.51 13.08 -15.05
C LEU A 579 6.11 11.60 -15.00
N GLY A 580 6.27 10.86 -16.10
CA GLY A 580 6.03 9.41 -16.16
C GLY A 580 7.09 8.55 -15.48
N GLY A 581 8.15 9.14 -14.91
CA GLY A 581 9.28 8.40 -14.35
C GLY A 581 10.16 7.77 -15.45
N GLY A 582 10.91 6.74 -15.09
CA GLY A 582 11.75 6.02 -16.04
C GLY A 582 12.59 4.91 -15.41
N ARG A 583 13.38 4.24 -16.25
CA ARG A 583 14.35 3.23 -15.85
C ARG A 583 15.69 3.43 -16.54
N ARG A 584 16.77 3.01 -15.89
CA ARG A 584 18.14 3.12 -16.40
C ARG A 584 18.99 1.93 -15.98
N GLU A 585 19.48 1.19 -16.97
CA GLU A 585 20.56 0.24 -16.71
C GLU A 585 21.83 1.00 -16.29
N VAL A 586 22.37 0.66 -15.12
CA VAL A 586 23.60 1.23 -14.57
C VAL A 586 24.59 0.11 -14.25
N LYS A 587 25.88 0.40 -14.42
CA LYS A 587 27.00 -0.54 -14.17
C LYS A 587 28.12 0.18 -13.42
N TRP A 588 28.66 -0.47 -12.40
CA TRP A 588 29.77 0.06 -11.61
C TRP A 588 30.67 -1.05 -11.05
N LEU A 589 31.84 -0.66 -10.53
CA LEU A 589 32.70 -1.52 -9.72
C LEU A 589 32.32 -1.36 -8.24
N ASP A 590 31.98 -2.46 -7.56
CA ASP A 590 31.72 -2.44 -6.13
C ASP A 590 32.99 -2.26 -5.29
N GLU A 591 32.84 -2.22 -3.96
CA GLU A 591 33.97 -2.07 -3.02
C GLU A 591 35.04 -3.17 -3.15
N THR A 592 34.65 -4.35 -3.65
CA THR A 592 35.56 -5.48 -3.91
C THR A 592 36.24 -5.40 -5.27
N GLY A 593 35.84 -4.44 -6.11
CA GLY A 593 36.30 -4.27 -7.49
C GLY A 593 35.57 -5.16 -8.50
N LYS A 594 34.45 -5.78 -8.11
CA LYS A 594 33.63 -6.61 -9.00
C LYS A 594 32.64 -5.72 -9.77
N THR A 595 32.45 -6.00 -11.06
CA THR A 595 31.41 -5.34 -11.84
C THR A 595 30.03 -5.84 -11.41
N VAL A 596 29.16 -4.89 -11.10
CA VAL A 596 27.76 -5.09 -10.73
C VAL A 596 26.88 -4.20 -11.60
N SER A 597 25.62 -4.58 -11.75
CA SER A 597 24.63 -3.86 -12.56
C SER A 597 23.29 -3.80 -11.86
N ASN A 598 22.53 -2.75 -12.11
CA ASN A 598 21.18 -2.55 -11.61
C ASN A 598 20.32 -1.90 -12.71
N ASP A 599 19.03 -2.20 -12.73
CA ASP A 599 18.07 -1.41 -13.51
C ASP A 599 17.49 -0.33 -12.59
N TYR A 600 18.12 0.85 -12.56
CA TYR A 600 17.76 1.92 -11.65
C TYR A 600 16.37 2.48 -11.95
N GLN A 601 15.50 2.48 -10.95
CA GLN A 601 14.12 2.92 -11.09
C GLN A 601 13.95 4.39 -10.68
N ILE A 602 13.35 5.18 -11.56
CA ILE A 602 13.00 6.60 -11.36
C ILE A 602 11.47 6.70 -11.20
N PRO A 603 10.96 7.06 -10.00
CA PRO A 603 9.52 7.18 -9.76
C PRO A 603 8.84 8.21 -10.64
N ASN A 604 7.60 7.93 -11.01
CA ASN A 604 6.71 8.90 -11.67
C ASN A 604 6.15 9.93 -10.66
N ALA A 605 5.52 10.98 -11.16
CA ALA A 605 5.03 12.10 -10.36
C ALA A 605 3.99 11.67 -9.31
N ASN A 606 3.07 10.75 -9.65
CA ASN A 606 2.08 10.24 -8.71
C ASN A 606 2.73 9.32 -7.66
N GLN A 607 3.74 8.53 -8.04
CA GLN A 607 4.53 7.71 -7.11
C GLN A 607 5.34 8.54 -6.11
N CYS A 608 5.76 9.77 -6.47
CA CYS A 608 6.39 10.66 -5.51
C CYS A 608 5.44 11.00 -4.34
N ILE A 609 4.13 11.08 -4.59
CA ILE A 609 3.12 11.36 -3.57
C ILE A 609 3.00 10.20 -2.57
N THR A 610 3.34 8.97 -2.93
CA THR A 610 3.36 7.83 -1.99
C THR A 610 4.29 8.07 -0.79
N CYS A 611 5.41 8.76 -1.00
CA CYS A 611 6.37 9.09 0.05
C CYS A 611 6.16 10.53 0.57
N HIS A 612 5.89 11.48 -0.31
CA HIS A 612 5.81 12.91 0.03
C HIS A 612 4.40 13.38 0.43
N GLY A 613 3.37 12.57 0.22
CA GLY A 613 1.99 12.88 0.55
C GLY A 613 1.70 12.66 2.03
N GLN A 614 1.41 13.74 2.76
CA GLN A 614 0.94 13.69 4.14
C GLN A 614 -0.27 14.60 4.28
N GLU A 615 -1.36 14.08 4.88
CA GLU A 615 -2.62 14.81 5.09
C GLU A 615 -3.16 15.47 3.80
N GLY A 616 -3.07 14.76 2.67
CA GLY A 616 -3.54 15.24 1.37
C GLY A 616 -2.65 16.31 0.72
N LYS A 617 -1.46 16.58 1.26
CA LYS A 617 -0.51 17.57 0.71
C LYS A 617 0.84 16.95 0.43
N PHE A 618 1.47 17.36 -0.67
CA PHE A 618 2.89 17.08 -0.90
C PHE A 618 3.73 17.89 0.08
N GLN A 619 4.70 17.25 0.73
CA GLN A 619 5.62 17.87 1.69
C GLN A 619 7.05 17.38 1.47
N PRO A 620 8.07 18.21 1.76
CA PRO A 620 9.46 17.78 1.76
C PRO A 620 9.69 16.77 2.89
N LEU A 621 10.41 15.68 2.60
CA LEU A 621 10.84 14.70 3.61
C LEU A 621 12.04 15.17 4.44
N GLY A 622 12.66 16.26 4.00
CA GLY A 622 13.84 16.86 4.57
C GLY A 622 14.18 18.14 3.79
N PRO A 623 15.17 18.90 4.25
CA PRO A 623 16.06 18.59 5.37
C PRO A 623 15.47 18.93 6.75
N THR A 624 15.92 18.19 7.77
CA THR A 624 15.67 18.47 9.20
C THR A 624 16.94 18.98 9.86
N ALA A 625 16.82 19.86 10.86
CA ALA A 625 17.97 20.44 11.55
C ALA A 625 18.91 19.36 12.14
N ARG A 626 18.34 18.34 12.80
CA ARG A 626 19.11 17.23 13.39
C ARG A 626 19.99 16.49 12.38
N ASN A 627 19.50 16.27 11.17
CA ASN A 627 20.25 15.53 10.15
C ASN A 627 21.26 16.43 9.40
N LEU A 628 21.17 17.75 9.61
CA LEU A 628 22.12 18.74 9.10
C LEU A 628 23.15 19.18 10.14
N ASN A 629 23.05 18.79 11.40
CA ASN A 629 23.96 19.29 12.43
C ASN A 629 25.36 18.62 12.32
N ARG A 630 26.15 19.08 11.34
CA ARG A 630 27.50 18.62 10.99
C ARG A 630 28.28 19.70 10.24
N SER A 631 29.60 19.54 10.18
CA SER A 631 30.45 20.31 9.25
C SER A 631 30.44 19.69 7.85
N LEU A 632 30.58 20.53 6.82
CA LEU A 632 30.73 20.08 5.43
C LEU A 632 32.17 19.59 5.20
N ILE A 633 32.36 18.64 4.28
CA ILE A 633 33.69 18.10 3.94
C ILE A 633 34.67 19.20 3.50
N HIS A 634 34.16 20.26 2.85
CA HIS A 634 34.97 21.37 2.33
C HIS A 634 34.93 22.64 3.18
N SER A 635 34.33 22.60 4.38
CA SER A 635 34.25 23.74 5.30
C SER A 635 34.50 23.27 6.73
N SER A 636 35.37 23.96 7.47
CA SER A 636 35.59 23.66 8.89
C SER A 636 34.41 24.09 9.78
N MET A 637 33.44 24.83 9.23
CA MET A 637 32.26 25.33 9.95
C MET A 637 31.09 24.36 9.83
N ASN A 638 30.30 24.24 10.90
CA ASN A 638 29.02 23.55 10.88
C ASN A 638 28.07 24.23 9.87
N GLN A 639 27.35 23.46 9.05
CA GLN A 639 26.52 24.04 7.98
C GLN A 639 25.35 24.88 8.51
N LEU A 640 24.76 24.52 9.67
CA LEU A 640 23.72 25.35 10.29
C LEU A 640 24.29 26.68 10.80
N ALA A 641 25.50 26.66 11.37
CA ALA A 641 26.22 27.86 11.78
C ALA A 641 26.52 28.76 10.58
N GLU A 642 26.96 28.16 9.47
CA GLU A 642 27.20 28.88 8.23
C GLU A 642 25.92 29.53 7.70
N TRP A 643 24.79 28.82 7.69
CA TRP A 643 23.51 29.34 7.24
C TRP A 643 22.98 30.46 8.13
N GLN A 644 23.16 30.36 9.45
CA GLN A 644 22.84 31.42 10.38
C GLN A 644 23.71 32.66 10.12
N SER A 645 25.02 32.48 9.95
CA SER A 645 25.96 33.60 9.69
C SER A 645 25.68 34.33 8.37
N LYS A 646 25.17 33.61 7.36
CA LYS A 646 24.77 34.17 6.06
C LYS A 646 23.34 34.72 6.05
N GLY A 647 22.61 34.59 7.16
CA GLY A 647 21.22 35.04 7.28
C GLY A 647 20.21 34.18 6.51
N TRP A 648 20.59 32.96 6.12
CA TRP A 648 19.73 32.00 5.42
C TRP A 648 18.84 31.20 6.36
N LEU A 649 19.21 31.10 7.65
CA LEU A 649 18.45 30.44 8.70
C LEU A 649 18.23 31.40 9.86
N LYS A 650 16.97 31.57 10.27
CA LYS A 650 16.55 32.39 11.42
C LYS A 650 16.15 31.52 12.60
N ASP A 651 16.20 32.13 13.78
CA ASP A 651 15.71 31.57 15.04
C ASP A 651 16.36 30.23 15.42
N CYS A 652 17.52 29.93 14.83
CA CYS A 652 18.34 28.80 15.19
C CYS A 652 18.96 29.02 16.58
N PRO A 653 18.74 28.11 17.54
CA PRO A 653 19.45 28.10 18.81
C PRO A 653 20.96 27.98 18.63
N ASP A 654 21.69 28.08 19.74
CA ASP A 654 23.13 27.81 19.76
C ASP A 654 23.41 26.39 19.22
N ILE A 655 24.32 26.29 18.26
CA ILE A 655 24.57 25.07 17.48
C ILE A 655 25.03 23.93 18.38
N GLU A 656 25.80 24.24 19.43
CA GLU A 656 26.27 23.28 20.43
C GLU A 656 25.14 22.66 21.27
N SER A 657 23.97 23.30 21.31
CA SER A 657 22.79 22.79 22.02
C SER A 657 21.88 21.93 21.15
N LEU A 658 22.12 21.88 19.84
CA LEU A 658 21.25 21.18 18.90
C LEU A 658 21.53 19.68 18.90
N PRO A 659 20.49 18.82 18.85
CA PRO A 659 20.69 17.40 18.62
C PRO A 659 21.33 17.18 17.24
N SER A 660 22.25 16.21 17.16
CA SER A 660 22.79 15.73 15.90
C SER A 660 22.30 14.30 15.68
N LEU A 661 21.72 14.04 14.51
CA LEU A 661 21.32 12.69 14.14
C LEU A 661 22.59 11.85 13.96
N PRO A 662 22.70 10.67 14.61
CA PRO A 662 23.85 9.79 14.41
C PRO A 662 24.03 9.43 12.94
N VAL A 663 25.29 9.26 12.55
CA VAL A 663 25.67 8.68 11.26
C VAL A 663 25.56 7.17 11.40
N TYR A 664 24.66 6.55 10.64
CA TYR A 664 24.26 5.14 10.84
C TYR A 664 25.46 4.17 10.88
N ASN A 665 26.46 4.39 10.03
CA ASN A 665 27.66 3.55 9.88
C ASN A 665 28.88 4.04 10.67
N GLU A 666 28.74 5.04 11.57
CA GLU A 666 29.85 5.53 12.40
C GLU A 666 29.54 5.35 13.89
N PRO A 667 30.05 4.28 14.54
CA PRO A 667 29.77 3.97 15.95
C PRO A 667 30.14 5.08 16.95
N SER A 668 31.07 5.97 16.59
CA SER A 668 31.47 7.11 17.42
C SER A 668 30.39 8.18 17.56
N THR A 669 29.36 8.17 16.71
CA THR A 669 28.34 9.22 16.63
C THR A 669 27.06 8.92 17.41
N GLY A 670 26.91 7.71 17.97
CA GLY A 670 25.73 7.34 18.76
C GLY A 670 25.70 5.86 19.13
N SER A 671 24.84 5.52 20.10
CA SER A 671 24.60 4.13 20.50
C SER A 671 24.07 3.28 19.34
N LEU A 672 24.11 1.96 19.49
CA LEU A 672 23.58 1.01 18.51
C LEU A 672 22.11 1.31 18.15
N GLU A 673 21.26 1.48 19.17
CA GLU A 673 19.86 1.84 18.97
C GLU A 673 19.72 3.21 18.30
N GLN A 674 20.46 4.23 18.73
CA GLN A 674 20.35 5.57 18.16
C GLN A 674 20.69 5.58 16.66
N ARG A 675 21.71 4.82 16.24
CA ARG A 675 22.09 4.67 14.82
C ARG A 675 21.05 3.87 14.04
N ALA A 676 20.55 2.75 14.57
CA ALA A 676 19.52 1.95 13.93
C ALA A 676 18.22 2.74 13.73
N ARG A 677 17.77 3.45 14.79
CA ARG A 677 16.59 4.32 14.75
C ARG A 677 16.78 5.52 13.82
N ALA A 678 17.98 6.09 13.72
CA ALA A 678 18.28 7.15 12.74
C ALA A 678 18.12 6.66 11.29
N TRP A 679 18.61 5.46 10.99
CA TRP A 679 18.43 4.89 9.65
C TRP A 679 16.96 4.60 9.34
N LEU A 680 16.21 4.03 10.30
CA LEU A 680 14.77 3.78 10.16
C LEU A 680 13.95 5.06 9.98
N ASP A 681 14.29 6.13 10.71
CA ASP A 681 13.67 7.46 10.57
C ASP A 681 13.81 7.99 9.14
N VAL A 682 15.04 7.96 8.60
CA VAL A 682 15.34 8.50 7.27
C VAL A 682 14.76 7.63 6.13
N ASN A 683 14.80 6.30 6.28
CA ASN A 683 14.49 5.39 5.17
C ASN A 683 13.08 4.80 5.22
N CYS A 684 12.42 4.78 6.37
CA CYS A 684 11.14 4.06 6.55
C CYS A 684 10.05 4.91 7.23
N ALA A 685 10.39 5.86 8.11
CA ALA A 685 9.39 6.57 8.91
C ALA A 685 8.48 7.50 8.09
N HIS A 686 8.89 7.98 6.91
CA HIS A 686 8.01 8.77 6.05
C HIS A 686 6.77 7.97 5.57
N CYS A 687 6.89 6.65 5.44
CA CYS A 687 5.74 5.75 5.21
C CYS A 687 5.12 5.29 6.53
N HIS A 688 5.97 4.89 7.48
CA HIS A 688 5.59 4.34 8.79
C HIS A 688 5.54 5.43 9.86
N ASN A 689 4.51 6.26 9.77
CA ASN A 689 4.14 7.24 10.78
C ASN A 689 2.60 7.44 10.74
N PRO A 690 1.99 8.16 11.70
CA PRO A 690 0.53 8.32 11.78
C PRO A 690 -0.15 8.91 10.54
N VAL A 691 0.55 9.66 9.69
CA VAL A 691 -0.01 10.31 8.50
C VAL A 691 0.58 9.80 7.18
N GLY A 692 1.52 8.85 7.23
CA GLY A 692 2.19 8.28 6.06
C GLY A 692 1.34 7.28 5.27
N SER A 693 1.89 6.75 4.17
CA SER A 693 1.20 5.80 3.29
C SER A 693 1.05 4.39 3.88
N ALA A 694 1.87 4.03 4.87
CA ALA A 694 1.77 2.75 5.59
C ALA A 694 1.07 2.88 6.95
N ARG A 695 0.46 4.04 7.25
CA ARG A 695 -0.20 4.33 8.53
C ARG A 695 -1.27 3.32 8.96
N THR A 696 -1.89 2.64 7.99
CA THR A 696 -2.92 1.62 8.23
C THR A 696 -2.36 0.38 8.92
N SER A 697 -1.03 0.17 8.92
CA SER A 697 -0.40 -0.93 9.67
C SER A 697 -0.26 -0.64 11.17
N GLY A 698 -0.37 0.63 11.58
CA GLY A 698 -0.11 1.07 12.96
C GLY A 698 1.36 1.10 13.38
N LEU A 699 2.31 0.81 12.47
CA LEU A 699 3.75 0.86 12.74
C LEU A 699 4.28 2.31 12.57
N ASP A 700 4.91 2.84 13.62
CA ASP A 700 5.50 4.18 13.66
C ASP A 700 7.01 4.10 13.93
N LEU A 701 7.80 4.30 12.88
CA LEU A 701 9.26 4.22 12.91
C LEU A 701 9.92 5.59 13.12
N SER A 702 9.14 6.65 13.37
CA SER A 702 9.68 7.99 13.62
C SER A 702 10.62 8.00 14.82
N LEU A 703 11.63 8.87 14.79
CA LEU A 703 12.61 8.99 15.88
C LEU A 703 11.99 9.40 17.22
N PHE A 704 10.85 10.10 17.18
CA PHE A 704 10.15 10.62 18.35
C PHE A 704 9.21 9.59 19.00
N GLN A 705 8.86 8.50 18.31
CA GLN A 705 8.08 7.42 18.88
C GLN A 705 8.90 6.66 19.93
N LYS A 706 8.47 6.70 21.19
CA LYS A 706 9.17 6.05 22.31
C LYS A 706 8.51 4.76 22.79
N ASP A 707 7.26 4.50 22.42
CA ASP A 707 6.56 3.27 22.79
C ASP A 707 7.07 2.09 21.93
N PRO A 708 7.71 1.06 22.54
CA PRO A 708 8.16 -0.14 21.84
C PRO A 708 7.08 -0.85 21.04
N ALA A 709 5.85 -0.90 21.55
CA ALA A 709 4.76 -1.55 20.84
C ALA A 709 4.43 -0.81 19.54
N ARG A 710 4.54 0.53 19.51
CA ARG A 710 4.22 1.34 18.32
C ARG A 710 5.32 1.32 17.28
N TYR A 711 6.59 1.20 17.67
CA TYR A 711 7.69 1.06 16.71
C TYR A 711 8.02 -0.40 16.33
N GLY A 712 7.25 -1.38 16.81
CA GLY A 712 7.20 -2.74 16.26
C GLY A 712 7.53 -3.89 17.22
N VAL A 713 7.98 -3.62 18.45
CA VAL A 713 8.35 -4.67 19.41
C VAL A 713 7.11 -5.45 19.87
N TRP A 714 7.09 -6.75 19.57
CA TRP A 714 5.93 -7.64 19.78
C TRP A 714 4.63 -7.18 19.10
N LYS A 715 4.73 -6.29 18.12
CA LYS A 715 3.58 -5.81 17.38
C LYS A 715 3.18 -6.85 16.33
N SER A 716 1.93 -7.33 16.37
CA SER A 716 1.41 -8.22 15.33
C SER A 716 1.21 -7.46 14.02
N PRO A 717 1.48 -8.09 12.86
CA PRO A 717 1.13 -7.52 11.58
C PRO A 717 -0.40 -7.50 11.39
N VAL A 718 -0.90 -6.45 10.74
CA VAL A 718 -2.32 -6.32 10.39
C VAL A 718 -2.52 -6.64 8.91
N ALA A 719 -1.86 -5.89 8.02
CA ALA A 719 -2.02 -5.98 6.57
C ALA A 719 -0.67 -6.15 5.86
N THR A 720 0.05 -7.24 6.13
CA THR A 720 1.38 -7.47 5.55
C THR A 720 1.40 -8.39 4.34
N GLY A 721 0.37 -9.21 4.11
CA GLY A 721 0.36 -10.19 3.02
C GLY A 721 1.64 -11.05 3.04
N ARG A 722 2.25 -11.22 1.86
CA ARG A 722 3.58 -11.86 1.68
C ARG A 722 4.69 -11.23 2.51
N GLY A 723 4.58 -9.93 2.81
CA GLY A 723 5.56 -9.18 3.57
C GLY A 723 5.83 -9.69 4.98
N SER A 724 4.99 -10.57 5.56
CA SER A 724 5.29 -11.20 6.86
C SER A 724 6.37 -12.29 6.77
N GLY A 725 6.51 -12.94 5.61
CA GLY A 725 7.41 -14.09 5.44
C GLY A 725 7.15 -15.21 6.44
N GLY A 726 5.90 -15.40 6.88
CA GLY A 726 5.55 -16.41 7.88
C GLY A 726 5.75 -16.00 9.35
N ARG A 727 6.27 -14.79 9.61
CA ARG A 727 6.63 -14.31 10.95
C ARG A 727 5.44 -13.67 11.66
N LYS A 728 5.47 -13.70 12.99
CA LYS A 728 4.34 -13.29 13.84
C LYS A 728 4.37 -11.84 14.29
N PHE A 729 5.55 -11.20 14.30
CA PHE A 729 5.71 -9.87 14.88
C PHE A 729 6.68 -9.00 14.06
N ASP A 730 6.43 -7.69 14.07
CA ASP A 730 7.26 -6.70 13.38
C ASP A 730 8.72 -6.77 13.86
N ILE A 731 8.92 -6.76 15.18
CA ILE A 731 10.20 -6.98 15.86
C ILE A 731 10.01 -7.99 16.99
N VAL A 732 10.87 -9.02 17.01
CA VAL A 732 10.99 -10.00 18.09
C VAL A 732 12.30 -9.72 18.84
N PRO A 733 12.25 -9.24 20.09
CA PRO A 733 13.44 -8.99 20.92
C PRO A 733 14.43 -10.15 20.93
N GLY A 734 15.72 -9.85 20.75
CA GLY A 734 16.80 -10.85 20.71
C GLY A 734 16.83 -11.74 19.46
N LYS A 735 15.84 -11.64 18.56
CA LYS A 735 15.63 -12.60 17.47
C LYS A 735 15.39 -11.92 16.11
N PRO A 736 16.45 -11.39 15.48
CA PRO A 736 16.33 -10.70 14.19
C PRO A 736 15.73 -11.58 13.09
N ASP A 737 16.07 -12.88 13.03
CA ASP A 737 15.57 -13.79 11.99
C ASP A 737 14.07 -14.11 12.11
N GLU A 738 13.48 -13.94 13.30
CA GLU A 738 12.05 -14.10 13.55
C GLU A 738 11.26 -12.77 13.35
N SER A 739 11.94 -11.67 13.02
CA SER A 739 11.34 -10.32 12.90
C SER A 739 10.94 -9.97 11.46
N ILE A 740 9.72 -9.50 11.24
CA ILE A 740 9.22 -9.09 9.91
C ILE A 740 10.06 -7.94 9.34
N LEU A 741 10.47 -6.98 10.19
CA LEU A 741 11.26 -5.82 9.75
C LEU A 741 12.51 -6.23 8.96
N ILE A 742 13.27 -7.20 9.48
CA ILE A 742 14.49 -7.72 8.85
C ILE A 742 14.18 -8.39 7.51
N TYR A 743 13.18 -9.27 7.48
CA TYR A 743 12.78 -9.97 6.27
C TYR A 743 12.43 -9.01 5.12
N ARG A 744 11.71 -7.93 5.43
CA ARG A 744 11.29 -6.95 4.41
C ARG A 744 12.45 -6.11 3.88
N ILE A 745 13.37 -5.68 4.74
CA ILE A 745 14.53 -4.88 4.29
C ILE A 745 15.58 -5.74 3.57
N GLU A 746 15.65 -7.04 3.85
CA GLU A 746 16.52 -8.01 3.16
C GLU A 746 15.97 -8.48 1.80
N SER A 747 14.65 -8.42 1.58
CA SER A 747 14.04 -8.90 0.34
C SER A 747 14.09 -7.86 -0.78
N ASN A 748 14.36 -8.29 -2.01
CA ASN A 748 14.15 -7.51 -3.24
C ASN A 748 12.91 -7.97 -4.02
N GLU A 749 12.16 -8.94 -3.50
CA GLU A 749 10.93 -9.43 -4.13
C GLU A 749 9.86 -8.32 -4.08
N PRO A 750 9.26 -7.96 -5.24
CA PRO A 750 8.09 -7.09 -5.27
C PRO A 750 7.00 -7.58 -4.30
N GLY A 751 6.29 -6.67 -3.63
CA GLY A 751 5.29 -7.02 -2.61
C GLY A 751 5.87 -7.35 -1.22
N VAL A 752 7.12 -7.80 -1.12
CA VAL A 752 7.80 -8.04 0.16
C VAL A 752 8.72 -6.87 0.53
N ARG A 753 9.55 -6.44 -0.43
CA ARG A 753 10.64 -5.47 -0.24
C ARG A 753 10.17 -4.19 0.45
N MET A 754 11.02 -3.66 1.33
CA MET A 754 10.82 -2.35 1.98
C MET A 754 12.09 -1.50 1.89
N PRO A 755 12.01 -0.26 1.35
CA PRO A 755 10.87 0.37 0.68
C PRO A 755 10.41 -0.37 -0.60
N ASN A 756 9.13 -0.22 -0.96
CA ASN A 756 8.52 -0.88 -2.12
C ASN A 756 8.72 -0.15 -3.46
N LEU A 757 9.19 1.10 -3.40
CA LEU A 757 9.45 1.98 -4.55
C LEU A 757 10.89 2.49 -4.51
N ALA A 758 11.48 2.76 -5.68
CA ALA A 758 12.79 3.38 -5.86
C ALA A 758 13.96 2.62 -5.18
N ARG A 759 13.85 1.29 -5.08
CA ARG A 759 14.88 0.41 -4.52
C ARG A 759 14.88 -0.97 -5.19
N ASN A 760 16.01 -1.36 -5.75
CA ASN A 760 16.25 -2.68 -6.34
C ASN A 760 17.40 -3.45 -5.68
N LEU A 761 18.19 -2.80 -4.82
CA LEU A 761 19.29 -3.42 -4.09
C LEU A 761 19.03 -3.44 -2.59
N THR A 762 19.63 -4.41 -1.90
CA THR A 762 19.67 -4.45 -0.44
C THR A 762 20.79 -3.54 0.09
N HIS A 763 20.59 -3.00 1.28
CA HIS A 763 21.58 -2.17 1.97
C HIS A 763 22.23 -2.94 3.12
N THR A 764 23.22 -3.78 2.80
CA THR A 764 23.81 -4.78 3.70
C THR A 764 24.26 -4.20 5.04
N GLU A 765 24.98 -3.08 5.04
CA GLU A 765 25.48 -2.42 6.25
C GLU A 765 24.37 -2.02 7.23
N SER A 766 23.24 -1.52 6.71
CA SER A 766 22.12 -1.13 7.57
C SER A 766 21.27 -2.32 7.99
N ILE A 767 21.23 -3.37 7.18
CA ILE A 767 20.63 -4.64 7.58
C ILE A 767 21.41 -5.19 8.78
N GLU A 768 22.73 -5.27 8.71
CA GLU A 768 23.59 -5.71 9.82
C GLU A 768 23.38 -4.85 11.07
N LEU A 769 23.34 -3.53 10.93
CA LEU A 769 23.05 -2.59 12.02
C LEU A 769 21.70 -2.87 12.71
N ILE A 770 20.64 -3.07 11.94
CA ILE A 770 19.30 -3.33 12.49
C ILE A 770 19.24 -4.72 13.11
N ARG A 771 19.91 -5.72 12.53
CA ARG A 771 20.02 -7.07 13.08
C ARG A 771 20.72 -7.04 14.45
N GLU A 772 21.85 -6.34 14.55
CA GLU A 772 22.57 -6.14 15.81
C GLU A 772 21.69 -5.43 16.85
N TRP A 773 20.97 -4.37 16.44
CA TRP A 773 20.06 -3.67 17.34
C TRP A 773 18.96 -4.59 17.86
N ILE A 774 18.25 -5.33 17.00
CA ILE A 774 17.19 -6.26 17.42
C ILE A 774 17.75 -7.35 18.35
N ALA A 775 18.93 -7.89 18.04
CA ALA A 775 19.60 -8.87 18.89
C ALA A 775 19.96 -8.31 20.29
N SER A 776 20.14 -6.99 20.42
CA SER A 776 20.43 -6.33 21.69
C SER A 776 19.19 -5.99 22.54
N ILE A 777 17.98 -6.05 21.97
CA ILE A 777 16.75 -5.77 22.71
C ILE A 777 16.50 -6.90 23.72
N GLU A 778 16.42 -6.56 25.00
CA GLU A 778 16.09 -7.52 26.05
C GLU A 778 14.67 -8.09 25.85
N ASP A 779 14.55 -9.42 25.93
CA ASP A 779 13.26 -10.10 25.95
C ASP A 779 12.62 -9.96 27.34
N ASN A 780 12.02 -8.80 27.58
CA ASN A 780 11.16 -8.58 28.73
C ASN A 780 9.69 -8.72 28.28
N PRO A 781 9.09 -9.92 28.36
CA PRO A 781 7.67 -10.12 28.00
C PRO A 781 6.72 -9.26 28.86
N THR A 782 7.21 -8.71 29.96
CA THR A 782 6.54 -7.78 30.88
C THR A 782 7.07 -6.35 30.69
N VAL A 783 6.71 -5.68 29.60
CA VAL A 783 6.68 -4.20 29.63
C VAL A 783 5.29 -3.83 30.13
N GLU A 784 5.11 -3.87 31.46
CA GLU A 784 4.05 -3.14 32.13
C GLU A 784 4.41 -1.65 31.99
N VAL A 785 3.61 -0.90 31.24
CA VAL A 785 3.65 0.56 31.25
C VAL A 785 2.62 0.99 32.28
N GLU A 786 3.06 1.77 33.28
CA GLU A 786 2.22 2.38 34.33
C GLU A 786 0.98 3.10 33.80
#